data_AF-A0A1H9SPJ6-F1
#
_entry.id   AF-A0A1H9SPJ6-F1
#
_cell.length_a   1.000
_cell.length_b   1.000
_cell.length_c   1.000
_cell.angle_alpha   90.00
_cell.angle_beta   90.00
_cell.angle_gamma   90.00
#
_symmetry.space_group_name_H-M   'P 1'
#
loop_
_entity.id
_entity.type
_entity.pdbx_description
1 polymer ?
#
loop_
_entity_poly.entity_id
_entity_poly.type
_entity_poly.pdbx_seq_one_letter_code
_entity_poly.pdbx_strand_id
1 'polypeptide(L)'
;MLVSPSDLVDLLECEHRSHLARDGRRGDPEELHRQAARTAAEMRAGQDPVEDAVFFDGVFHCSVRTLVRTPDGYEPCDEAPEATPLAVLSLTAAGQALGAERAHLVVDGRRTSFRVADFAPLLGRLLTRLAKPSPAPKRSWGDVRAACTGCRFARHCASGREQARDLSLVAGLRADQRRKLVSAGIDTIDALAATGERPPTLSPASFTALAAQARLQVQQERTGVSTYEVVAPEALAVLPEPAEDDVFLEVEGDTFRTPGWEGTFAEFVDRTPTGTVYHFTPHDLVGRAARTATRESEVDELVRRCVDLGALTRRVLRVSTREYALPALAPLLDDENPTRGVRDLLERIKREHGVETAPPQEQDEAAREKAAERARRMAALTEPLLAEGHALFAATVGYHRREASPAWGDFFRRASAPISDLETDSDCAVPITLKAEDWVPPSGRVRTHKRQVRARIDPERPHPFGKDEQVRLLYPGNVTRNAVVADDNPYELVLTESTGQEHTELPIAVLPGSPVPAAPKDEAVAELAEQAVHLLPLLPRNPGIDLLLRTPPAQPLPQHPDVVQAVIKAVDQLDGGTLAVQGPPGAGKTYLATKLVKHLIDQGKTVAVTSTSHKAVENVLGSVDPGIPMAKRPKGKPEEDVPWDQPKDNGALARWREEHPRGHLVGGTAWTFANAAIKARPFDVMIIDEAGQFALADAVAVATAARNLVLLGDPQQLPQVVQGVHPPGSDASALGHLLGDADVIPPHLGYFLAETRRMHPAVCKPVSELSYAGLLRSHESAANRRIDGVEPGIYLREVDHRHNITSSVEEADAVVDTVQQIVGRTWTDNGETRELTDSDVLVVAPYNLQVRVIRRRLADAGFDGTRVGTVDRFQGQEAPAVVMSMTSSSTVDLPRGLDFLLSRNRLNVALSRAQVLAVMICSPRLLDADVRGVEQMRLVAGTIGLTENMKIYPW
;
A
#
# COMPACT_ATOMS: atom_id res chain seq x y z
N MET A 1 -12.81 -23.25 33.58
CA MET A 1 -12.28 -21.87 33.58
C MET A 1 -13.27 -21.07 32.77
N LEU A 2 -13.82 -19.98 33.32
CA LEU A 2 -14.74 -19.14 32.57
C LEU A 2 -13.92 -18.30 31.59
N VAL A 3 -14.39 -18.21 30.35
CA VAL A 3 -13.73 -17.48 29.26
C VAL A 3 -14.61 -16.32 28.83
N SER A 4 -13.99 -15.18 28.54
CA SER A 4 -14.63 -13.94 28.07
C SER A 4 -13.94 -13.38 26.82
N PRO A 5 -14.55 -12.42 26.11
CA PRO A 5 -13.86 -11.64 25.07
C PRO A 5 -12.53 -11.03 25.50
N SER A 6 -12.34 -10.68 26.78
CA SER A 6 -11.06 -10.16 27.29
C SER A 6 -9.93 -11.19 27.22
N ASP A 7 -10.25 -12.48 27.43
CA ASP A 7 -9.26 -13.56 27.34
C ASP A 7 -8.86 -13.85 25.87
N LEU A 8 -9.78 -13.61 24.94
CA LEU A 8 -9.51 -13.67 23.50
C LEU A 8 -8.61 -12.53 23.04
N VAL A 9 -8.81 -11.30 23.54
CA VAL A 9 -7.92 -10.16 23.27
C VAL A 9 -6.51 -10.43 23.80
N ASP A 10 -6.40 -11.04 24.99
CA ASP A 10 -5.09 -11.42 25.55
C ASP A 10 -4.32 -12.42 24.67
N LEU A 11 -5.03 -13.32 23.97
CA LEU A 11 -4.43 -14.19 22.95
C LEU A 11 -4.03 -13.44 21.69
N LEU A 12 -4.88 -12.52 21.21
CA LEU A 12 -4.63 -11.70 20.02
C LEU A 12 -3.42 -10.79 20.18
N GLU A 13 -3.04 -10.43 21.40
CA GLU A 13 -1.93 -9.51 21.66
C GLU A 13 -0.56 -10.18 21.85
N CYS A 14 -0.54 -11.45 22.31
CA CYS A 14 0.63 -12.34 22.31
C CYS A 14 0.35 -13.63 23.09
N GLU A 15 0.67 -14.77 22.48
CA GLU A 15 0.48 -16.10 23.05
C GLU A 15 1.19 -16.31 24.42
N HIS A 16 2.37 -15.73 24.62
CA HIS A 16 3.13 -15.84 25.90
C HIS A 16 2.35 -15.19 27.06
N ARG A 17 1.54 -14.18 26.76
CA ARG A 17 0.75 -13.40 27.72
C ARG A 17 -0.47 -14.16 28.20
N SER A 18 -1.08 -14.97 27.32
CA SER A 18 -2.21 -15.82 27.67
C SER A 18 -1.87 -16.83 28.77
N HIS A 19 -0.60 -17.27 28.85
CA HIS A 19 -0.15 -18.16 29.92
C HIS A 19 -0.03 -17.44 31.28
N LEU A 20 0.37 -16.16 31.28
CA LEU A 20 0.57 -15.38 32.51
C LEU A 20 -0.74 -14.87 33.12
N ALA A 21 -1.77 -14.62 32.31
CA ALA A 21 -3.05 -14.05 32.76
C ALA A 21 -4.08 -15.09 33.26
N ARG A 22 -3.86 -16.39 33.00
CA ARG A 22 -4.82 -17.47 33.29
C ARG A 22 -5.03 -17.77 34.77
N ASP A 23 -4.09 -17.41 35.64
CA ASP A 23 -4.17 -17.74 37.06
C ASP A 23 -5.07 -16.78 37.88
N GLY A 24 -5.54 -15.67 37.31
CA GLY A 24 -6.20 -14.59 38.07
C GLY A 24 -7.69 -14.34 37.85
N ARG A 25 -8.35 -14.95 36.84
CA ARG A 25 -9.74 -14.62 36.47
C ARG A 25 -10.68 -15.81 36.72
N ARG A 26 -11.60 -15.69 37.70
CA ARG A 26 -12.74 -16.60 37.88
C ARG A 26 -13.98 -15.79 38.29
N GLY A 27 -15.04 -15.85 37.50
CA GLY A 27 -16.38 -15.38 37.86
C GLY A 27 -17.25 -16.48 38.49
N ASP A 28 -18.50 -16.16 38.81
CA ASP A 28 -19.51 -17.10 39.33
C ASP A 28 -20.40 -17.64 38.19
N PRO A 29 -20.33 -18.94 37.85
CA PRO A 29 -21.16 -19.55 36.81
C PRO A 29 -22.67 -19.48 37.09
N GLU A 30 -23.09 -19.52 38.36
CA GLU A 30 -24.52 -19.47 38.71
C GLU A 30 -25.11 -18.09 38.43
N GLU A 31 -24.34 -17.04 38.70
CA GLU A 31 -24.72 -15.66 38.37
C GLU A 31 -24.87 -15.47 36.86
N LEU A 32 -23.89 -15.95 36.07
CA LEU A 32 -23.96 -15.86 34.61
C LEU A 32 -25.16 -16.61 34.02
N HIS A 33 -25.50 -17.78 34.59
CA HIS A 33 -26.69 -18.52 34.16
C HIS A 33 -27.98 -17.74 34.46
N ARG A 34 -28.05 -17.07 35.61
CA ARG A 34 -29.20 -16.24 36.00
C ARG A 34 -29.35 -15.03 35.07
N GLN A 35 -28.25 -14.37 34.74
CA GLN A 35 -28.23 -13.22 33.83
C GLN A 35 -28.63 -13.62 32.41
N ALA A 36 -28.10 -14.72 31.88
CA ALA A 36 -28.49 -15.23 30.57
C ALA A 36 -29.98 -15.65 30.51
N ALA A 37 -30.50 -16.25 31.59
CA ALA A 37 -31.92 -16.58 31.69
C ALA A 37 -32.82 -15.33 31.72
N ARG A 38 -32.37 -14.24 32.37
CA ARG A 38 -33.05 -12.93 32.34
C ARG A 38 -33.12 -12.40 30.92
N THR A 39 -31.98 -12.31 30.22
CA THR A 39 -31.91 -11.84 28.83
C THR A 39 -32.85 -12.63 27.92
N ALA A 40 -32.86 -13.96 28.02
CA ALA A 40 -33.76 -14.80 27.23
C ALA A 40 -35.25 -14.63 27.58
N ALA A 41 -35.59 -14.22 28.81
CA ALA A 41 -36.96 -13.92 29.21
C ALA A 41 -37.42 -12.55 28.65
N GLU A 42 -36.57 -11.52 28.75
CA GLU A 42 -36.83 -10.17 28.24
C GLU A 42 -37.00 -10.17 26.70
N MET A 43 -36.15 -10.90 25.99
CA MET A 43 -36.29 -11.09 24.54
C MET A 43 -37.60 -11.80 24.16
N ARG A 44 -38.00 -12.85 24.90
CA ARG A 44 -39.28 -13.56 24.67
C ARG A 44 -40.50 -12.69 24.98
N ALA A 45 -40.36 -11.73 25.89
CA ALA A 45 -41.38 -10.74 26.19
C ALA A 45 -41.47 -9.62 25.12
N GLY A 46 -40.56 -9.59 24.15
CA GLY A 46 -40.54 -8.60 23.07
C GLY A 46 -40.08 -7.22 23.51
N GLN A 47 -39.30 -7.13 24.58
CA GLN A 47 -38.75 -5.88 25.10
C GLN A 47 -37.76 -5.25 24.12
N ASP A 48 -37.78 -3.92 23.96
CA ASP A 48 -36.91 -3.18 23.04
C ASP A 48 -36.64 -1.76 23.60
N PRO A 49 -35.40 -1.42 23.97
CA PRO A 49 -34.20 -2.27 24.00
C PRO A 49 -34.19 -3.31 25.14
N VAL A 50 -33.42 -4.39 24.96
CA VAL A 50 -32.99 -5.27 26.08
C VAL A 50 -31.63 -4.78 26.57
N GLU A 51 -31.55 -4.38 27.84
CA GLU A 51 -30.34 -3.80 28.45
C GLU A 51 -29.53 -4.85 29.23
N ASP A 52 -28.21 -4.66 29.26
CA ASP A 52 -27.23 -5.52 29.93
C ASP A 52 -27.42 -7.01 29.58
N ALA A 53 -27.50 -7.30 28.29
CA ALA A 53 -27.72 -8.65 27.78
C ALA A 53 -26.48 -9.53 27.98
N VAL A 54 -26.69 -10.74 28.51
CA VAL A 54 -25.62 -11.71 28.77
C VAL A 54 -25.91 -13.02 28.04
N PHE A 55 -24.87 -13.57 27.40
CA PHE A 55 -24.89 -14.88 26.76
C PHE A 55 -23.86 -15.78 27.44
N PHE A 56 -24.23 -17.02 27.74
CA PHE A 56 -23.36 -17.98 28.43
C PHE A 56 -23.66 -19.41 27.99
N ASP A 57 -22.63 -20.15 27.56
CA ASP A 57 -22.75 -21.54 27.08
C ASP A 57 -22.25 -22.59 28.10
N GLY A 58 -21.89 -22.17 29.31
CA GLY A 58 -21.29 -23.00 30.35
C GLY A 58 -19.78 -22.86 30.49
N VAL A 59 -19.09 -22.37 29.47
CA VAL A 59 -17.63 -22.14 29.48
C VAL A 59 -17.30 -20.71 29.04
N PHE A 60 -17.85 -20.27 27.93
CA PHE A 60 -17.68 -18.94 27.36
C PHE A 60 -18.90 -18.06 27.65
N HIS A 61 -18.64 -16.82 28.05
CA HIS A 61 -19.67 -15.80 28.23
C HIS A 61 -19.30 -14.51 27.50
N CYS A 62 -20.31 -13.79 27.02
CA CYS A 62 -20.17 -12.41 26.57
C CYS A 62 -21.34 -11.57 27.07
N SER A 63 -21.11 -10.26 27.15
CA SER A 63 -22.12 -9.28 27.53
C SER A 63 -22.12 -8.14 26.52
N VAL A 64 -23.29 -7.62 26.21
CA VAL A 64 -23.49 -6.41 25.41
C VAL A 64 -24.44 -5.49 26.18
N ARG A 65 -24.24 -4.18 26.05
CA ARG A 65 -25.07 -3.18 26.75
C ARG A 65 -26.48 -3.20 26.24
N THR A 66 -26.68 -3.26 24.93
CA THR A 66 -28.03 -3.12 24.36
C THR A 66 -28.27 -4.08 23.21
N LEU A 67 -29.44 -4.73 23.20
CA LEU A 67 -30.00 -5.41 22.03
C LEU A 67 -31.16 -4.58 21.47
N VAL A 68 -31.12 -4.34 20.17
CA VAL A 68 -32.18 -3.63 19.43
C VAL A 68 -33.02 -4.61 18.62
N ARG A 69 -34.33 -4.41 18.61
CA ARG A 69 -35.25 -5.28 17.85
C ARG A 69 -35.30 -4.87 16.38
N THR A 70 -35.24 -5.85 15.48
CA THR A 70 -35.37 -5.69 14.03
C THR A 70 -36.53 -6.55 13.50
N PRO A 71 -36.96 -6.38 12.23
CA PRO A 71 -37.94 -7.27 11.61
C PRO A 71 -37.52 -8.74 11.63
N ASP A 72 -36.21 -9.00 11.56
CA ASP A 72 -35.62 -10.34 11.45
C ASP A 72 -35.19 -10.94 12.80
N GLY A 73 -35.24 -10.18 13.90
CA GLY A 73 -34.87 -10.67 15.24
C GLY A 73 -34.35 -9.59 16.18
N TYR A 74 -33.30 -9.91 16.93
CA TYR A 74 -32.56 -8.96 17.77
C TYR A 74 -31.14 -8.83 17.25
N GLU A 75 -30.62 -7.61 17.20
CA GLU A 75 -29.23 -7.31 16.82
C GLU A 75 -28.51 -6.60 17.98
N PRO A 76 -27.24 -6.93 18.26
CA PRO A 76 -26.48 -6.29 19.34
C PRO A 76 -26.00 -4.89 18.92
N CYS A 77 -26.09 -3.92 19.84
CA CYS A 77 -25.76 -2.52 19.61
C CYS A 77 -25.10 -1.90 20.85
N ASP A 78 -23.81 -1.58 20.79
CA ASP A 78 -23.10 -0.97 21.94
C ASP A 78 -22.53 0.41 21.60
N GLU A 79 -22.49 1.28 22.61
CA GLU A 79 -21.78 2.56 22.57
C GLU A 79 -20.41 2.43 23.26
N ALA A 80 -19.35 2.88 22.57
CA ALA A 80 -17.97 2.85 23.05
C ALA A 80 -17.23 4.14 22.66
N PRO A 81 -16.24 4.58 23.45
CA PRO A 81 -15.43 5.77 23.14
C PRO A 81 -14.56 5.58 21.90
N GLU A 82 -14.21 4.33 21.56
CA GLU A 82 -13.43 3.98 20.38
C GLU A 82 -13.77 2.56 19.90
N ALA A 83 -13.47 2.29 18.64
CA ALA A 83 -13.64 0.97 18.04
C ALA A 83 -12.48 0.03 18.40
N THR A 84 -12.65 -0.75 19.47
CA THR A 84 -11.63 -1.69 19.96
C THR A 84 -11.89 -3.14 19.54
N PRO A 85 -10.85 -4.00 19.50
CA PRO A 85 -11.03 -5.43 19.30
C PRO A 85 -11.98 -6.09 20.32
N LEU A 86 -11.97 -5.61 21.56
CA LEU A 86 -12.86 -6.11 22.61
C LEU A 86 -14.33 -5.85 22.30
N ALA A 87 -14.66 -4.63 21.87
CA ALA A 87 -16.03 -4.26 21.51
C ALA A 87 -16.54 -5.10 20.34
N VAL A 88 -15.73 -5.25 19.29
CA VAL A 88 -16.09 -6.03 18.10
C VAL A 88 -16.25 -7.52 18.42
N LEU A 89 -15.34 -8.12 19.19
CA LEU A 89 -15.46 -9.53 19.59
C LEU A 89 -16.69 -9.77 20.46
N SER A 90 -17.03 -8.85 21.36
CA SER A 90 -18.21 -8.97 22.23
C SER A 90 -19.50 -8.93 21.42
N LEU A 91 -19.63 -7.93 20.55
CA LEU A 91 -20.76 -7.79 19.62
C LEU A 91 -20.86 -8.97 18.64
N THR A 92 -19.74 -9.44 18.11
CA THR A 92 -19.70 -10.61 17.20
C THR A 92 -20.15 -11.87 17.93
N ALA A 93 -19.68 -12.10 19.16
CA ALA A 93 -20.08 -13.25 19.96
C ALA A 93 -21.57 -13.23 20.30
N ALA A 94 -22.11 -12.07 20.69
CA ALA A 94 -23.55 -11.89 20.93
C ALA A 94 -24.36 -12.11 19.65
N GLY A 95 -23.93 -11.52 18.53
CA GLY A 95 -24.58 -11.70 17.23
C GLY A 95 -24.60 -13.17 16.79
N GLN A 96 -23.51 -13.91 16.99
CA GLN A 96 -23.44 -15.34 16.69
C GLN A 96 -24.37 -16.16 17.61
N ALA A 97 -24.46 -15.83 18.90
CA ALA A 97 -25.38 -16.48 19.83
C ALA A 97 -26.85 -16.23 19.47
N LEU A 98 -27.16 -15.06 18.90
CA LEU A 98 -28.50 -14.66 18.44
C LEU A 98 -28.86 -15.20 17.06
N GLY A 99 -27.88 -15.59 16.23
CA GLY A 99 -28.09 -15.83 14.80
C GLY A 99 -28.36 -14.55 14.01
N ALA A 100 -27.89 -13.40 14.50
CA ALA A 100 -28.05 -12.10 13.86
C ALA A 100 -27.14 -11.96 12.63
N GLU A 101 -27.63 -11.31 11.58
CA GLU A 101 -26.80 -11.01 10.41
C GLU A 101 -25.81 -9.87 10.71
N ARG A 102 -26.26 -8.87 11.47
CA ARG A 102 -25.50 -7.64 11.73
C ARG A 102 -25.32 -7.36 13.22
N ALA A 103 -24.31 -6.56 13.51
CA ALA A 103 -24.05 -5.96 14.82
C ALA A 103 -23.70 -4.47 14.63
N HIS A 104 -23.89 -3.67 15.69
CA HIS A 104 -23.75 -2.22 15.62
C HIS A 104 -22.84 -1.70 16.73
N LEU A 105 -21.93 -0.80 16.36
CA LEU A 105 -21.08 -0.08 17.28
C LEU A 105 -21.28 1.42 17.07
N VAL A 106 -21.58 2.14 18.15
CA VAL A 106 -21.73 3.60 18.15
C VAL A 106 -20.47 4.21 18.77
N VAL A 107 -19.77 5.03 17.99
CA VAL A 107 -18.59 5.80 18.41
C VAL A 107 -18.84 7.26 18.05
N ASP A 108 -18.69 8.16 19.00
CA ASP A 108 -18.95 9.61 18.83
C ASP A 108 -20.31 9.92 18.17
N GLY A 109 -21.36 9.18 18.58
CA GLY A 109 -22.72 9.30 18.03
C GLY A 109 -22.90 8.75 16.62
N ARG A 110 -21.85 8.27 15.95
CA ARG A 110 -21.93 7.62 14.63
C ARG A 110 -22.09 6.11 14.78
N ARG A 111 -23.24 5.58 14.35
CA ARG A 111 -23.50 4.14 14.28
C ARG A 111 -22.81 3.52 13.07
N THR A 112 -21.88 2.61 13.33
CA THR A 112 -21.25 1.75 12.32
C THR A 112 -21.83 0.34 12.45
N SER A 113 -22.22 -0.26 11.33
CA SER A 113 -22.81 -1.60 11.32
C SER A 113 -21.95 -2.55 10.51
N PHE A 114 -21.67 -3.74 11.05
CA PHE A 114 -20.88 -4.76 10.37
C PHE A 114 -21.60 -6.10 10.37
N ARG A 115 -21.26 -6.98 9.41
CA ARG A 115 -21.82 -8.34 9.37
C ARG A 115 -21.10 -9.20 10.41
N VAL A 116 -21.85 -10.00 11.17
CA VAL A 116 -21.27 -10.94 12.14
C VAL A 116 -20.33 -11.94 11.45
N ALA A 117 -20.70 -12.37 10.24
CA ALA A 117 -19.89 -13.25 9.40
C ALA A 117 -18.50 -12.69 9.04
N ASP A 118 -18.31 -11.37 9.05
CA ASP A 118 -17.01 -10.76 8.74
C ASP A 118 -15.95 -11.02 9.85
N PHE A 119 -16.37 -11.35 11.08
CA PHE A 119 -15.50 -11.57 12.24
C PHE A 119 -15.64 -12.95 12.90
N ALA A 120 -16.72 -13.68 12.60
CA ALA A 120 -16.99 -15.01 13.18
C ALA A 120 -15.84 -16.03 13.00
N PRO A 121 -15.14 -16.13 11.84
CA PRO A 121 -14.03 -17.06 11.69
C PRO A 121 -12.89 -16.78 12.69
N LEU A 122 -12.57 -15.51 12.94
CA LEU A 122 -11.56 -15.13 13.92
C LEU A 122 -11.99 -15.52 15.35
N LEU A 123 -13.24 -15.25 15.71
CA LEU A 123 -13.80 -15.65 17.02
C LEU A 123 -13.70 -17.17 17.23
N GLY A 124 -14.11 -17.97 16.25
CA GLY A 124 -14.04 -19.44 16.29
C GLY A 124 -12.60 -19.96 16.45
N ARG A 125 -11.65 -19.40 15.70
CA ARG A 125 -10.23 -19.77 15.81
C ARG A 125 -9.67 -19.44 17.20
N LEU A 126 -9.98 -18.26 17.76
CA LEU A 126 -9.50 -17.86 19.08
C LEU A 126 -10.05 -18.74 20.20
N LEU A 127 -11.35 -19.08 20.15
CA LEU A 127 -11.97 -20.03 21.09
C LEU A 127 -11.30 -21.40 21.04
N THR A 128 -10.99 -21.89 19.82
CA THR A 128 -10.27 -23.16 19.63
C THR A 128 -8.86 -23.13 20.22
N ARG A 129 -8.13 -22.03 20.03
CA ARG A 129 -6.79 -21.84 20.61
C ARG A 129 -6.80 -21.75 22.13
N LEU A 130 -7.80 -21.11 22.74
CA LEU A 130 -7.95 -21.11 24.20
C LEU A 130 -8.16 -22.52 24.75
N ALA A 131 -8.96 -23.33 24.05
CA ALA A 131 -9.21 -24.72 24.44
C ALA A 131 -7.96 -25.63 24.30
N LYS A 132 -7.04 -25.30 23.39
CA LYS A 132 -5.81 -26.08 23.12
C LYS A 132 -4.56 -25.17 23.14
N PRO A 133 -4.06 -24.77 24.32
CA PRO A 133 -2.91 -23.89 24.40
C PRO A 133 -1.60 -24.54 23.94
N SER A 134 -0.76 -23.75 23.27
CA SER A 134 0.61 -24.13 22.91
C SER A 134 1.50 -24.34 24.16
N PRO A 135 2.62 -25.09 24.04
CA PRO A 135 3.61 -25.20 25.12
C PRO A 135 4.22 -23.83 25.47
N ALA A 136 4.58 -23.65 26.74
CA ALA A 136 5.24 -22.44 27.19
C ALA A 136 6.59 -22.24 26.46
N PRO A 137 6.94 -20.99 26.08
CA PRO A 137 8.17 -20.67 25.38
C PRO A 137 9.41 -20.87 26.26
N LYS A 138 10.56 -21.19 25.64
CA LYS A 138 11.85 -21.34 26.34
C LYS A 138 12.36 -20.04 26.99
N ARG A 139 12.10 -18.90 26.35
CA ARG A 139 12.35 -17.56 26.91
C ARG A 139 10.99 -16.95 27.25
N SER A 140 10.87 -16.37 28.43
CA SER A 140 9.67 -15.64 28.82
C SER A 140 9.61 -14.22 28.22
N TRP A 141 10.59 -13.84 27.40
CA TRP A 141 10.74 -12.55 26.73
C TRP A 141 11.05 -12.73 25.23
N GLY A 142 10.68 -11.75 24.41
CA GLY A 142 10.90 -11.75 22.96
C GLY A 142 11.78 -10.60 22.46
N ASP A 143 12.08 -10.58 21.17
CA ASP A 143 12.79 -9.47 20.52
C ASP A 143 11.99 -8.16 20.62
N VAL A 144 12.67 -7.00 20.47
CA VAL A 144 12.01 -5.69 20.41
C VAL A 144 11.21 -5.60 19.11
N ARG A 145 9.95 -5.17 19.22
CA ARG A 145 9.04 -5.00 18.08
C ARG A 145 8.37 -3.63 18.21
N ALA A 146 7.95 -3.04 17.09
CA ALA A 146 7.11 -1.83 17.10
C ALA A 146 5.87 -2.00 18.01
N ALA A 147 5.41 -3.25 18.10
CA ALA A 147 4.35 -3.72 18.95
C ALA A 147 4.55 -3.50 20.47
N CYS A 148 5.76 -3.23 20.96
CA CYS A 148 6.04 -3.16 22.40
C CYS A 148 5.50 -1.89 23.08
N THR A 149 5.26 -0.79 22.37
CA THR A 149 4.95 0.53 22.95
C THR A 149 3.63 0.57 23.75
N GLY A 150 2.62 -0.20 23.35
CA GLY A 150 1.34 -0.35 24.07
C GLY A 150 1.20 -1.65 24.87
N CYS A 151 2.30 -2.40 25.04
CA CYS A 151 2.26 -3.73 25.63
C CYS A 151 2.30 -3.69 27.17
N ARG A 152 1.29 -4.26 27.83
CA ARG A 152 1.27 -4.40 29.31
C ARG A 152 2.44 -5.22 29.91
N PHE A 153 3.13 -6.03 29.10
CA PHE A 153 4.29 -6.84 29.48
C PHE A 153 5.64 -6.27 29.00
N ALA A 154 5.68 -5.06 28.43
CA ALA A 154 6.89 -4.48 27.87
C ALA A 154 8.06 -4.46 28.88
N ARG A 155 7.76 -4.17 30.15
CA ARG A 155 8.74 -4.17 31.25
C ARG A 155 9.36 -5.55 31.49
N HIS A 156 8.56 -6.62 31.46
CA HIS A 156 9.06 -8.00 31.62
C HIS A 156 10.03 -8.37 30.49
N CYS A 157 9.66 -8.08 29.25
CA CYS A 157 10.51 -8.35 28.10
C CYS A 157 11.80 -7.52 28.11
N ALA A 158 11.71 -6.25 28.51
CA ALA A 158 12.87 -5.37 28.63
C ALA A 158 13.88 -5.93 29.64
N SER A 159 13.41 -6.30 30.84
CA SER A 159 14.29 -6.88 31.88
C SER A 159 14.95 -8.19 31.42
N GLY A 160 14.20 -9.04 30.71
CA GLY A 160 14.75 -10.29 30.16
C GLY A 160 15.89 -10.09 29.16
N ARG A 161 15.77 -9.08 28.28
CA ARG A 161 16.83 -8.72 27.31
C ARG A 161 18.07 -8.15 27.98
N GLU A 162 17.88 -7.32 29.00
CA GLU A 162 18.97 -6.74 29.80
C GLU A 162 19.80 -7.82 30.49
N GLN A 163 19.13 -8.77 31.15
CA GLN A 163 19.79 -9.89 31.82
C GLN A 163 20.58 -10.76 30.84
N ALA A 164 20.10 -10.91 29.60
CA ALA A 164 20.75 -11.69 28.56
C ALA A 164 21.87 -10.96 27.81
N ARG A 165 22.11 -9.66 28.10
CA ARG A 165 23.06 -8.80 27.35
C ARG A 165 22.82 -8.85 25.83
N ASP A 166 21.55 -8.99 25.44
CA ASP A 166 21.17 -9.26 24.05
C ASP A 166 21.58 -8.13 23.12
N LEU A 167 21.99 -8.47 21.90
CA LEU A 167 22.36 -7.49 20.87
C LEU A 167 21.29 -6.41 20.58
N SER A 168 20.01 -6.69 20.82
CA SER A 168 18.92 -5.69 20.69
C SER A 168 19.05 -4.49 21.63
N LEU A 169 19.99 -4.51 22.57
CA LEU A 169 20.35 -3.35 23.40
C LEU A 169 21.21 -2.31 22.65
N VAL A 170 21.83 -2.69 21.54
CA VAL A 170 22.67 -1.79 20.74
C VAL A 170 21.78 -0.81 19.98
N ALA A 171 21.94 0.49 20.23
CA ALA A 171 21.10 1.52 19.63
C ALA A 171 21.25 1.48 18.09
N GLY A 172 20.14 1.48 17.37
CA GLY A 172 20.14 1.42 15.91
C GLY A 172 20.51 0.06 15.30
N LEU A 173 20.77 -0.97 16.10
CA LEU A 173 21.00 -2.32 15.58
C LEU A 173 19.69 -2.94 15.08
N ARG A 174 19.69 -3.35 13.81
CA ARG A 174 18.53 -3.95 13.16
C ARG A 174 18.47 -5.46 13.38
N ALA A 175 17.27 -6.05 13.24
CA ALA A 175 17.06 -7.49 13.41
C ALA A 175 17.86 -8.34 12.40
N ASP A 176 18.01 -7.89 11.15
CA ASP A 176 18.83 -8.56 10.14
C ASP A 176 20.32 -8.49 10.48
N GLN A 177 20.81 -7.32 10.88
CA GLN A 177 22.20 -7.15 11.33
C GLN A 177 22.49 -8.01 12.57
N ARG A 178 21.56 -8.07 13.53
CA ARG A 178 21.64 -8.99 14.67
C ARG A 178 21.75 -10.44 14.22
N ARG A 179 20.92 -10.90 13.26
CA ARG A 179 21.04 -12.27 12.72
C ARG A 179 22.41 -12.53 12.08
N LYS A 180 22.92 -11.59 11.28
CA LYS A 180 24.26 -11.68 10.67
C LYS A 180 25.36 -11.77 11.74
N LEU A 181 25.29 -10.95 12.79
CA LEU A 181 26.22 -10.99 13.92
C LEU A 181 26.13 -12.32 14.69
N VAL A 182 24.93 -12.77 15.04
CA VAL A 182 24.69 -14.04 15.74
C VAL A 182 25.20 -15.23 14.90
N SER A 183 24.97 -15.21 13.59
CA SER A 183 25.48 -16.24 12.68
C SER A 183 27.01 -16.27 12.59
N ALA A 184 27.65 -15.13 12.85
CA ALA A 184 29.10 -14.99 12.95
C ALA A 184 29.63 -15.23 14.38
N GLY A 185 28.79 -15.67 15.32
CA GLY A 185 29.16 -15.96 16.71
C GLY A 185 29.20 -14.75 17.65
N ILE A 186 28.70 -13.59 17.22
CA ILE A 186 28.59 -12.37 18.04
C ILE A 186 27.13 -12.29 18.52
N ASP A 187 26.85 -12.65 19.76
CA ASP A 187 25.48 -12.79 20.30
C ASP A 187 25.10 -11.79 21.40
N THR A 188 26.08 -11.06 21.94
CA THR A 188 25.89 -10.06 23.01
C THR A 188 26.44 -8.69 22.64
N ILE A 189 25.91 -7.64 23.29
CA ILE A 189 26.44 -6.28 23.17
C ILE A 189 27.92 -6.21 23.58
N ASP A 190 28.34 -6.97 24.59
CA ASP A 190 29.73 -7.02 25.05
C ASP A 190 30.66 -7.65 24.00
N ALA A 191 30.22 -8.73 23.34
CA ALA A 191 30.99 -9.36 22.27
C ALA A 191 31.16 -8.42 21.06
N LEU A 192 30.12 -7.67 20.69
CA LEU A 192 30.20 -6.69 19.61
C LEU A 192 31.12 -5.50 19.95
N ALA A 193 31.10 -5.04 21.20
CA ALA A 193 31.97 -3.95 21.65
C ALA A 193 33.47 -4.34 21.62
N ALA A 194 33.77 -5.61 21.91
CA ALA A 194 35.13 -6.13 22.03
C ALA A 194 35.77 -6.57 20.69
N THR A 195 34.97 -6.95 19.69
CA THR A 195 35.49 -7.49 18.43
C THR A 195 35.89 -6.42 17.40
N GLY A 196 36.96 -6.69 16.64
CA GLY A 196 37.33 -5.95 15.44
C GLY A 196 37.07 -6.73 14.14
N GLU A 197 36.63 -7.99 14.25
CA GLU A 197 36.41 -8.87 13.10
C GLU A 197 35.03 -8.61 12.49
N ARG A 198 35.04 -8.03 11.30
CA ARG A 198 33.82 -7.74 10.53
C ARG A 198 33.31 -8.99 9.81
N PRO A 199 32.03 -9.37 9.97
CA PRO A 199 31.40 -10.38 9.12
C PRO A 199 31.39 -9.95 7.63
N PRO A 200 31.70 -10.83 6.67
CA PRO A 200 31.72 -10.49 5.25
C PRO A 200 30.36 -10.06 4.69
N THR A 201 29.28 -10.42 5.38
CA THR A 201 27.88 -10.09 5.06
C THR A 201 27.44 -8.69 5.51
N LEU A 202 28.29 -7.94 6.23
CA LEU A 202 28.03 -6.56 6.65
C LEU A 202 28.98 -5.59 5.94
N SER A 203 28.47 -4.42 5.53
CA SER A 203 29.34 -3.39 4.93
C SER A 203 30.38 -2.90 5.95
N PRO A 204 31.58 -2.47 5.50
CA PRO A 204 32.58 -1.89 6.40
C PRO A 204 32.06 -0.73 7.23
N ALA A 205 31.20 0.11 6.62
CA ALA A 205 30.60 1.27 7.28
C ALA A 205 29.63 0.85 8.39
N SER A 206 28.68 -0.05 8.13
CA SER A 206 27.69 -0.44 9.14
C SER A 206 28.34 -1.17 10.32
N PHE A 207 29.30 -2.07 10.08
CA PHE A 207 29.96 -2.79 11.17
C PHE A 207 30.76 -1.84 12.07
N THR A 208 31.50 -0.90 11.48
CA THR A 208 32.28 0.10 12.24
C THR A 208 31.36 0.96 13.11
N ALA A 209 30.23 1.41 12.56
CA ALA A 209 29.24 2.19 13.29
C ALA A 209 28.63 1.40 14.46
N LEU A 210 28.20 0.16 14.24
CA LEU A 210 27.60 -0.69 15.27
C LEU A 210 28.57 -1.06 16.39
N ALA A 211 29.82 -1.38 16.06
CA ALA A 211 30.85 -1.68 17.06
C ALA A 211 31.21 -0.44 17.88
N ALA A 212 31.29 0.74 17.25
CA ALA A 212 31.49 2.01 17.96
C ALA A 212 30.32 2.32 18.90
N GLN A 213 29.09 2.15 18.43
CA GLN A 213 27.88 2.32 19.22
C GLN A 213 27.84 1.38 20.43
N ALA A 214 28.13 0.09 20.23
CA ALA A 214 28.20 -0.89 21.32
C ALA A 214 29.28 -0.52 22.37
N ARG A 215 30.46 -0.08 21.93
CA ARG A 215 31.53 0.39 22.84
C ARG A 215 31.08 1.57 23.70
N LEU A 216 30.45 2.57 23.07
CA LEU A 216 29.96 3.77 23.74
C LEU A 216 28.91 3.43 24.82
N GLN A 217 27.97 2.53 24.50
CA GLN A 217 26.92 2.08 25.44
C GLN A 217 27.48 1.23 26.59
N VAL A 218 28.38 0.28 26.29
CA VAL A 218 29.04 -0.55 27.33
C VAL A 218 29.89 0.32 28.26
N GLN A 219 30.53 1.36 27.72
CA GLN A 219 31.28 2.31 28.53
C GLN A 219 30.37 3.11 29.47
N GLN A 220 29.23 3.64 28.98
CA GLN A 220 28.25 4.34 29.82
C GLN A 220 27.73 3.43 30.94
N GLU A 221 27.38 2.18 30.64
CA GLU A 221 26.91 1.23 31.66
C GLU A 221 27.95 0.98 32.75
N ARG A 222 29.25 1.04 32.41
CA ARG A 222 30.35 0.89 33.37
C ARG A 222 30.64 2.15 34.17
N THR A 223 30.54 3.33 33.56
CA THR A 223 30.93 4.61 34.19
C THR A 223 29.75 5.36 34.83
N GLY A 224 28.53 5.07 34.41
CA GLY A 224 27.32 5.83 34.74
C GLY A 224 27.24 7.20 34.05
N VAL A 225 28.17 7.53 33.16
CA VAL A 225 28.27 8.85 32.51
C VAL A 225 27.78 8.75 31.07
N SER A 226 26.75 9.53 30.74
CA SER A 226 26.29 9.68 29.35
C SER A 226 27.28 10.51 28.54
N THR A 227 27.68 10.01 27.37
CA THR A 227 28.63 10.67 26.46
C THR A 227 28.14 10.58 25.02
N TYR A 228 28.76 11.33 24.11
CA TYR A 228 28.50 11.26 22.68
C TYR A 228 29.79 11.35 21.86
N GLU A 229 29.74 10.90 20.61
CA GLU A 229 30.79 11.03 19.58
C GLU A 229 30.19 11.79 18.38
N VAL A 230 30.93 12.77 17.85
CA VAL A 230 30.55 13.53 16.64
C VAL A 230 31.06 12.79 15.41
N VAL A 231 30.17 12.49 14.46
CA VAL A 231 30.48 11.60 13.32
C VAL A 231 30.38 12.26 11.94
N ALA A 232 29.53 13.28 11.78
CA ALA A 232 29.33 13.99 10.51
C ALA A 232 29.02 15.47 10.78
N PRO A 233 30.00 16.25 11.30
CA PRO A 233 29.78 17.64 11.67
C PRO A 233 29.31 18.51 10.50
N GLU A 234 29.75 18.22 9.27
CA GLU A 234 29.36 18.96 8.06
C GLU A 234 27.85 18.94 7.77
N ALA A 235 27.12 17.96 8.32
CA ALA A 235 25.66 17.92 8.21
C ALA A 235 24.98 19.10 8.92
N LEU A 236 25.67 19.76 9.86
CA LEU A 236 25.18 20.93 10.60
C LEU A 236 25.11 22.21 9.74
N ALA A 237 25.61 22.20 8.52
CA ALA A 237 25.50 23.35 7.61
C ALA A 237 24.03 23.72 7.30
N VAL A 238 23.08 22.79 7.48
CA VAL A 238 21.63 23.05 7.32
C VAL A 238 20.99 23.69 8.55
N LEU A 239 21.68 23.72 9.70
CA LEU A 239 21.15 24.29 10.93
C LEU A 239 21.21 25.83 10.86
N PRO A 240 20.06 26.53 10.89
CA PRO A 240 20.02 27.98 10.84
C PRO A 240 20.71 28.63 12.05
N GLU A 241 21.07 29.91 11.91
CA GLU A 241 21.53 30.69 13.06
C GLU A 241 20.37 30.89 14.05
N PRO A 242 20.60 30.76 15.37
CA PRO A 242 19.57 30.97 16.38
C PRO A 242 18.96 32.37 16.30
N ALA A 243 17.63 32.46 16.35
CA ALA A 243 16.86 33.70 16.37
C ALA A 243 15.94 33.77 17.59
N GLU A 244 15.57 34.99 18.02
CA GLU A 244 14.69 35.18 19.19
C GLU A 244 13.26 34.68 18.96
N ASP A 245 12.80 34.67 17.70
CA ASP A 245 11.46 34.22 17.29
C ASP A 245 11.41 32.72 16.92
N ASP A 246 12.47 31.97 17.20
CA ASP A 246 12.52 30.52 17.02
C ASP A 246 11.49 29.79 17.89
N VAL A 247 10.81 28.81 17.28
CA VAL A 247 9.72 28.06 17.91
C VAL A 247 10.16 26.62 18.15
N PHE A 248 9.98 26.14 19.38
CA PHE A 248 10.30 24.76 19.76
C PHE A 248 8.99 23.98 19.87
N LEU A 249 8.73 23.13 18.86
CA LEU A 249 7.49 22.40 18.68
C LEU A 249 7.59 20.97 19.22
N GLU A 250 6.63 20.61 20.07
CA GLU A 250 6.39 19.25 20.54
C GLU A 250 5.01 18.77 20.07
N VAL A 251 4.93 17.52 19.63
CA VAL A 251 3.68 16.93 19.09
C VAL A 251 3.38 15.65 19.83
N GLU A 252 2.18 15.57 20.43
CA GLU A 252 1.66 14.40 21.14
C GLU A 252 0.25 14.08 20.61
N GLY A 253 0.13 12.98 19.84
CA GLY A 253 -1.13 12.65 19.17
C GLY A 253 -1.54 13.73 18.16
N ASP A 254 -2.66 14.42 18.43
CA ASP A 254 -3.16 15.55 17.63
C ASP A 254 -2.95 16.92 18.30
N THR A 255 -2.25 16.94 19.44
CA THR A 255 -1.95 18.15 20.20
C THR A 255 -0.56 18.69 19.86
N PHE A 256 -0.51 19.95 19.47
CA PHE A 256 0.70 20.72 19.18
C PHE A 256 1.01 21.61 20.38
N ARG A 257 2.25 21.56 20.86
CA ARG A 257 2.70 22.33 22.02
C ARG A 257 3.94 23.15 21.70
N THR A 258 3.95 24.37 22.20
CA THR A 258 5.11 25.28 22.23
C THR A 258 5.21 25.87 23.64
N PRO A 259 6.35 26.45 24.06
CA PRO A 259 6.42 27.12 25.36
C PRO A 259 5.28 28.14 25.54
N GLY A 260 4.38 27.89 26.51
CA GLY A 260 3.24 28.76 26.83
C GLY A 260 2.00 28.61 25.95
N TRP A 261 1.93 27.62 25.04
CA TRP A 261 0.73 27.38 24.22
C TRP A 261 0.57 25.90 23.85
N GLU A 262 -0.68 25.42 23.86
CA GLU A 262 -1.07 24.16 23.27
C GLU A 262 -2.35 24.32 22.44
N GLY A 263 -2.50 23.52 21.40
CA GLY A 263 -3.67 23.54 20.54
C GLY A 263 -3.61 22.50 19.43
N THR A 264 -4.50 22.65 18.45
CA THR A 264 -4.59 21.79 17.27
C THR A 264 -3.58 22.21 16.19
N PHE A 265 -3.38 21.35 15.19
CA PHE A 265 -2.56 21.68 14.02
C PHE A 265 -3.04 22.96 13.30
N ALA A 266 -4.36 23.12 13.15
CA ALA A 266 -4.93 24.29 12.50
C ALA A 266 -4.62 25.58 13.26
N GLU A 267 -4.80 25.58 14.59
CA GLU A 267 -4.49 26.74 15.42
C GLU A 267 -2.97 27.04 15.43
N PHE A 268 -2.11 26.02 15.33
CA PHE A 268 -0.67 26.23 15.19
C PHE A 268 -0.30 26.95 13.88
N VAL A 269 -0.92 26.54 12.77
CA VAL A 269 -0.75 27.20 11.46
C VAL A 269 -1.26 28.64 11.51
N ASP A 270 -2.41 28.91 12.14
CA ASP A 270 -2.97 30.26 12.26
C ASP A 270 -2.09 31.22 13.05
N ARG A 271 -1.30 30.70 14.00
CA ARG A 271 -0.32 31.52 14.75
C ARG A 271 0.83 32.02 13.89
N THR A 272 1.00 31.50 12.67
CA THR A 272 1.96 31.96 11.65
C THR A 272 3.36 32.22 12.23
N PRO A 273 4.04 31.19 12.78
CA PRO A 273 5.35 31.36 13.40
C PRO A 273 6.35 31.97 12.39
N THR A 274 6.99 33.08 12.76
CA THR A 274 7.90 33.82 11.87
C THR A 274 9.31 33.25 11.88
N GLY A 275 9.78 32.71 13.01
CA GLY A 275 11.11 32.15 13.17
C GLY A 275 11.22 30.69 12.73
N THR A 276 12.39 30.10 12.98
CA THR A 276 12.66 28.69 12.64
C THR A 276 11.88 27.79 13.58
N VAL A 277 11.21 26.76 13.04
CA VAL A 277 10.44 25.81 13.84
C VAL A 277 11.26 24.55 14.07
N TYR A 278 11.76 24.37 15.29
CA TYR A 278 12.52 23.18 15.66
C TYR A 278 11.61 22.11 16.22
N HIS A 279 11.81 20.87 15.79
CA HIS A 279 11.16 19.72 16.40
C HIS A 279 12.11 18.54 16.49
N PHE A 280 11.86 17.65 17.46
CA PHE A 280 12.68 16.45 17.65
C PHE A 280 11.97 15.17 17.20
N THR A 281 10.67 15.07 17.46
CA THR A 281 9.89 13.90 17.05
C THR A 281 9.44 14.08 15.60
N PRO A 282 9.64 13.09 14.71
CA PRO A 282 9.11 13.14 13.36
C PRO A 282 7.58 13.23 13.40
N HIS A 283 7.00 14.13 12.63
CA HIS A 283 5.56 14.26 12.52
C HIS A 283 5.16 14.71 11.12
N ASP A 284 4.02 14.19 10.67
CA ASP A 284 3.53 14.36 9.31
C ASP A 284 2.76 15.67 9.16
N LEU A 285 3.47 16.81 9.14
CA LEU A 285 2.86 18.14 8.92
C LEU A 285 2.13 18.20 7.58
N VAL A 286 2.76 17.66 6.53
CA VAL A 286 2.23 17.68 5.15
C VAL A 286 0.95 16.85 5.05
N GLY A 287 0.94 15.62 5.57
CA GLY A 287 -0.26 14.80 5.53
C GLY A 287 -1.36 15.30 6.48
N ARG A 288 -1.01 15.96 7.59
CA ARG A 288 -2.00 16.67 8.44
C ARG A 288 -2.66 17.82 7.68
N ALA A 289 -1.89 18.59 6.91
CA ALA A 289 -2.41 19.65 6.05
C ALA A 289 -3.26 19.12 4.89
N ALA A 290 -2.83 18.03 4.26
CA ALA A 290 -3.59 17.39 3.19
C ALA A 290 -4.98 16.90 3.66
N ARG A 291 -5.12 16.54 4.94
CA ARG A 291 -6.42 16.21 5.56
C ARG A 291 -7.32 17.44 5.76
N THR A 292 -6.75 18.63 5.82
CA THR A 292 -7.44 19.92 5.91
C THR A 292 -7.20 20.71 4.62
N ALA A 293 -7.92 20.35 3.56
CA ALA A 293 -7.69 20.66 2.13
C ALA A 293 -7.39 22.13 1.70
N THR A 294 -7.34 23.10 2.61
CA THR A 294 -7.33 24.54 2.31
C THR A 294 -6.04 25.28 2.71
N ARG A 295 -5.07 24.65 3.39
CA ARG A 295 -3.87 25.33 3.95
C ARG A 295 -2.52 24.81 3.45
N GLU A 296 -2.46 24.34 2.20
CA GLU A 296 -1.25 23.75 1.63
C GLU A 296 -0.06 24.73 1.62
N SER A 297 -0.32 26.03 1.44
CA SER A 297 0.73 27.02 1.20
C SER A 297 1.38 27.49 2.50
N GLU A 298 0.54 27.72 3.51
CA GLU A 298 0.95 28.03 4.87
C GLU A 298 1.75 26.88 5.47
N VAL A 299 1.39 25.64 5.13
CA VAL A 299 2.10 24.46 5.59
C VAL A 299 3.39 24.22 4.80
N ASP A 300 3.42 24.44 3.49
CA ASP A 300 4.67 24.39 2.72
C ASP A 300 5.69 25.42 3.24
N GLU A 301 5.23 26.63 3.59
CA GLU A 301 6.06 27.66 4.21
C GLU A 301 6.55 27.23 5.60
N LEU A 302 5.65 26.67 6.43
CA LEU A 302 6.01 26.13 7.74
C LEU A 302 7.05 25.00 7.63
N VAL A 303 6.83 24.02 6.75
CA VAL A 303 7.71 22.86 6.53
C VAL A 303 9.10 23.30 6.06
N ARG A 304 9.19 24.34 5.23
CA ARG A 304 10.49 24.92 4.81
C ARG A 304 11.29 25.53 5.97
N ARG A 305 10.59 26.04 6.99
CA ARG A 305 11.19 26.61 8.21
C ARG A 305 11.35 25.56 9.31
N CYS A 306 10.85 24.34 9.10
CA CYS A 306 10.96 23.26 10.07
C CYS A 306 12.34 22.59 10.01
N VAL A 307 12.98 22.46 11.16
CA VAL A 307 14.23 21.72 11.34
C VAL A 307 13.96 20.49 12.20
N ASP A 308 14.14 19.31 11.60
CA ASP A 308 14.08 18.03 12.31
C ASP A 308 15.40 17.79 13.06
N LEU A 309 15.44 18.26 14.30
CA LEU A 309 16.56 18.08 15.22
C LEU A 309 16.79 16.59 15.53
N GLY A 310 15.76 15.74 15.51
CA GLY A 310 15.92 14.32 15.78
C GLY A 310 16.69 13.61 14.66
N ALA A 311 16.35 13.92 13.40
CA ALA A 311 17.09 13.43 12.23
C ALA A 311 18.52 13.98 12.20
N LEU A 312 18.69 15.28 12.45
CA LEU A 312 20.00 15.91 12.47
C LEU A 312 20.88 15.35 13.60
N THR A 313 20.32 15.13 14.79
CA THR A 313 21.01 14.49 15.93
C THR A 313 21.48 13.09 15.57
N ARG A 314 20.63 12.24 14.99
CA ARG A 314 21.00 10.88 14.57
C ARG A 314 22.10 10.87 13.51
N ARG A 315 22.13 11.89 12.65
CA ARG A 315 23.13 12.05 11.59
C ARG A 315 24.48 12.53 12.12
N VAL A 316 24.48 13.44 13.09
CA VAL A 316 25.68 14.12 13.60
C VAL A 316 26.30 13.38 14.79
N LEU A 317 25.48 12.71 15.61
CA LEU A 317 25.88 12.16 16.91
C LEU A 317 25.65 10.64 17.03
N ARG A 318 26.66 9.96 17.59
CA ARG A 318 26.49 8.67 18.28
C ARG A 318 26.40 8.92 19.76
N VAL A 319 25.27 8.57 20.38
CA VAL A 319 25.04 8.82 21.82
C VAL A 319 25.15 7.53 22.60
N SER A 320 25.65 7.59 23.83
CA SER A 320 25.89 6.41 24.65
C SER A 320 24.60 5.80 25.19
N THR A 321 23.48 6.52 25.08
CA THR A 321 22.17 6.07 25.52
C THR A 321 21.60 5.03 24.55
N ARG A 322 20.65 4.22 25.04
CA ARG A 322 20.04 3.15 24.24
C ARG A 322 19.03 3.65 23.21
N GLU A 323 18.54 4.87 23.40
CA GLU A 323 17.55 5.50 22.54
C GLU A 323 17.86 6.97 22.31
N TYR A 324 17.46 7.45 21.13
CA TYR A 324 17.51 8.85 20.73
C TYR A 324 16.16 9.50 21.04
N ALA A 325 15.77 9.50 22.31
CA ALA A 325 14.57 10.16 22.81
C ALA A 325 14.97 11.32 23.73
N LEU A 326 14.18 12.40 23.75
CA LEU A 326 14.45 13.58 24.57
C LEU A 326 14.74 13.23 26.05
N PRO A 327 13.97 12.35 26.73
CA PRO A 327 14.27 11.96 28.11
C PRO A 327 15.62 11.26 28.28
N ALA A 328 16.02 10.45 27.29
CA ALA A 328 17.29 9.74 27.33
C ALA A 328 18.48 10.69 27.06
N LEU A 329 18.28 11.70 26.21
CA LEU A 329 19.31 12.70 25.90
C LEU A 329 19.47 13.76 26.99
N ALA A 330 18.47 13.97 27.86
CA ALA A 330 18.48 14.99 28.91
C ALA A 330 19.80 15.12 29.70
N PRO A 331 20.53 14.03 30.06
CA PRO A 331 21.83 14.15 30.73
C PRO A 331 22.95 14.82 29.91
N LEU A 332 22.75 15.00 28.61
CA LEU A 332 23.68 15.65 27.68
C LEU A 332 23.30 17.12 27.39
N LEU A 333 22.16 17.58 27.91
CA LEU A 333 21.56 18.86 27.60
C LEU A 333 21.64 19.80 28.80
N ASP A 334 21.86 21.09 28.52
CA ASP A 334 22.02 22.15 29.52
C ASP A 334 20.78 23.08 29.57
N ASP A 335 19.58 22.60 29.20
CA ASP A 335 18.34 23.40 29.09
C ASP A 335 17.11 22.65 29.64
N GLU A 336 16.17 23.38 30.26
CA GLU A 336 14.91 22.83 30.79
C GLU A 336 13.92 22.43 29.67
N ASN A 337 14.01 23.06 28.49
CA ASN A 337 13.34 22.63 27.28
C ASN A 337 14.28 21.68 26.50
N PRO A 338 13.99 20.37 26.46
CA PRO A 338 14.92 19.40 25.89
C PRO A 338 15.08 19.55 24.37
N THR A 339 14.04 20.00 23.65
CA THR A 339 14.14 20.27 22.20
C THR A 339 15.10 21.44 21.93
N ARG A 340 15.01 22.51 22.74
CA ARG A 340 15.96 23.63 22.71
C ARG A 340 17.37 23.19 23.09
N GLY A 341 17.51 22.40 24.15
CA GLY A 341 18.80 21.87 24.58
C GLY A 341 19.50 21.07 23.48
N VAL A 342 18.76 20.30 22.68
CA VAL A 342 19.34 19.61 21.50
C VAL A 342 19.81 20.62 20.44
N ARG A 343 19.02 21.65 20.12
CA ARG A 343 19.41 22.72 19.19
C ARG A 343 20.71 23.40 19.65
N ASP A 344 20.80 23.76 20.92
CA ASP A 344 21.99 24.39 21.51
C ASP A 344 23.22 23.48 21.51
N LEU A 345 23.04 22.17 21.78
CA LEU A 345 24.10 21.18 21.67
C LEU A 345 24.65 21.09 20.24
N LEU A 346 23.77 20.98 19.24
CA LEU A 346 24.18 20.89 17.83
C LEU A 346 24.86 22.19 17.36
N GLU A 347 24.37 23.34 17.80
CA GLU A 347 24.97 24.65 17.50
C GLU A 347 26.36 24.81 18.15
N ARG A 348 26.56 24.30 19.37
CA ARG A 348 27.89 24.23 20.00
C ARG A 348 28.86 23.36 19.18
N ILE A 349 28.40 22.18 18.74
CA ILE A 349 29.21 21.27 17.90
C ILE A 349 29.56 21.92 16.56
N LYS A 350 28.60 22.61 15.93
CA LYS A 350 28.78 23.34 14.67
C LYS A 350 29.91 24.36 14.79
N ARG A 351 29.92 25.14 15.88
CA ARG A 351 30.98 26.11 16.19
C ARG A 351 32.33 25.45 16.48
N GLU A 352 32.35 24.38 17.27
CA GLU A 352 33.59 23.64 17.59
C GLU A 352 34.28 23.05 16.35
N HIS A 353 33.51 22.64 15.34
CA HIS A 353 34.01 22.03 14.11
C HIS A 353 34.16 23.03 12.95
N GLY A 354 33.88 24.32 13.17
CA GLY A 354 34.03 25.37 12.15
C GLY A 354 33.11 25.20 10.94
N VAL A 355 31.90 24.66 11.14
CA VAL A 355 30.93 24.43 10.06
C VAL A 355 30.11 25.70 9.84
N GLU A 356 30.21 26.30 8.66
CA GLU A 356 29.42 27.47 8.29
C GLU A 356 28.00 27.06 7.86
N THR A 357 27.02 27.90 8.22
CA THR A 357 25.64 27.77 7.73
C THR A 357 25.66 27.93 6.21
N ALA A 358 25.11 26.95 5.49
CA ALA A 358 25.00 27.05 4.05
C ALA A 358 24.17 28.29 3.69
N PRO A 359 24.60 29.12 2.73
CA PRO A 359 23.79 30.23 2.28
C PRO A 359 22.43 29.68 1.81
N PRO A 360 21.31 30.40 2.07
CA PRO A 360 20.03 30.05 1.48
C PRO A 360 20.24 29.86 -0.02
N GLN A 361 19.85 28.70 -0.58
CA GLN A 361 19.99 28.48 -2.01
C GLN A 361 19.29 29.63 -2.76
N GLU A 362 20.00 30.32 -3.67
CA GLU A 362 19.49 31.44 -4.48
C GLU A 362 18.23 31.13 -5.32
N GLN A 363 17.73 29.90 -5.30
CA GLN A 363 16.58 29.48 -6.10
C GLN A 363 15.22 30.02 -5.61
N ASP A 364 15.12 30.80 -4.54
CA ASP A 364 13.87 30.78 -3.78
C ASP A 364 12.94 32.01 -3.93
N GLU A 365 13.35 33.20 -4.37
CA GLU A 365 12.37 34.30 -4.47
C GLU A 365 11.40 34.15 -5.66
N ALA A 366 11.92 33.83 -6.84
CA ALA A 366 11.10 33.54 -8.02
C ALA A 366 10.29 32.24 -7.86
N ALA A 367 10.83 31.23 -7.17
CA ALA A 367 10.11 30.00 -6.87
C ALA A 367 9.01 30.23 -5.81
N ARG A 368 9.25 31.09 -4.81
CA ARG A 368 8.26 31.51 -3.81
C ARG A 368 7.12 32.28 -4.44
N GLU A 369 7.40 33.28 -5.27
CA GLU A 369 6.33 34.04 -5.93
C GLU A 369 5.50 33.13 -6.83
N LYS A 370 6.14 32.21 -7.57
CA LYS A 370 5.43 31.23 -8.40
C LYS A 370 4.60 30.24 -7.57
N ALA A 371 5.08 29.84 -6.40
CA ALA A 371 4.31 29.00 -5.47
C ALA A 371 3.11 29.75 -4.89
N ALA A 372 3.29 31.01 -4.47
CA ALA A 372 2.23 31.87 -3.93
C ALA A 372 1.18 32.27 -4.97
N GLU A 373 1.58 32.55 -6.21
CA GLU A 373 0.64 32.74 -7.34
C GLU A 373 -0.19 31.47 -7.57
N ARG A 374 0.46 30.30 -7.55
CA ARG A 374 -0.22 29.01 -7.74
C ARG A 374 -1.19 28.68 -6.60
N ALA A 375 -0.82 28.99 -5.37
CA ALA A 375 -1.65 28.88 -4.18
C ALA A 375 -2.93 29.72 -4.31
N ARG A 376 -2.78 31.01 -4.64
CA ARG A 376 -3.89 31.93 -4.88
C ARG A 376 -4.81 31.41 -5.98
N ARG A 377 -4.25 30.90 -7.08
CA ARG A 377 -5.03 30.28 -8.15
C ARG A 377 -5.84 29.08 -7.66
N MET A 378 -5.26 28.21 -6.84
CA MET A 378 -5.99 27.05 -6.30
C MET A 378 -7.11 27.46 -5.34
N ALA A 379 -6.82 28.36 -4.40
CA ALA A 379 -7.81 28.85 -3.44
C ALA A 379 -9.02 29.46 -4.14
N ALA A 380 -8.79 30.25 -5.20
CA ALA A 380 -9.83 30.83 -6.04
C ALA A 380 -10.75 29.79 -6.72
N LEU A 381 -10.30 28.52 -6.84
CA LEU A 381 -11.10 27.41 -7.37
C LEU A 381 -11.74 26.58 -6.26
N THR A 382 -11.01 26.29 -5.19
CA THR A 382 -11.47 25.37 -4.14
C THR A 382 -12.42 26.02 -3.15
N GLU A 383 -12.20 27.28 -2.75
CA GLU A 383 -13.04 27.94 -1.74
C GLU A 383 -14.50 28.10 -2.18
N PRO A 384 -14.81 28.55 -3.41
CA PRO A 384 -16.21 28.65 -3.85
C PRO A 384 -16.89 27.28 -3.94
N LEU A 385 -16.17 26.25 -4.40
CA LEU A 385 -16.70 24.88 -4.45
C LEU A 385 -17.00 24.34 -3.05
N LEU A 386 -16.15 24.63 -2.06
CA LEU A 386 -16.37 24.24 -0.67
C LEU A 386 -17.58 24.97 -0.07
N ALA A 387 -17.73 26.27 -0.33
CA ALA A 387 -18.85 27.07 0.16
C ALA A 387 -20.21 26.54 -0.31
N GLU A 388 -20.28 25.99 -1.53
CA GLU A 388 -21.48 25.38 -2.12
C GLU A 388 -21.60 23.86 -1.82
N GLY A 389 -20.73 23.30 -0.96
CA GLY A 389 -20.82 21.90 -0.53
C GLY A 389 -20.20 20.86 -1.48
N HIS A 390 -19.45 21.29 -2.50
CA HIS A 390 -18.77 20.41 -3.46
C HIS A 390 -17.36 19.99 -3.02
N ALA A 391 -17.24 19.49 -1.78
CA ALA A 391 -15.96 19.16 -1.16
C ALA A 391 -15.12 18.13 -1.94
N LEU A 392 -15.75 17.10 -2.50
CA LEU A 392 -15.03 16.09 -3.30
C LEU A 392 -14.48 16.68 -4.60
N PHE A 393 -15.21 17.61 -5.24
CA PHE A 393 -14.73 18.28 -6.44
C PHE A 393 -13.53 19.19 -6.11
N ALA A 394 -13.66 20.00 -5.06
CA ALA A 394 -12.53 20.80 -4.55
C ALA A 394 -11.30 19.92 -4.24
N ALA A 395 -11.51 18.73 -3.66
CA ALA A 395 -10.44 17.77 -3.36
C ALA A 395 -9.76 17.17 -4.60
N THR A 396 -10.37 17.21 -5.78
CA THR A 396 -9.68 16.81 -7.02
C THR A 396 -8.75 17.89 -7.57
N VAL A 397 -8.99 19.16 -7.23
CA VAL A 397 -8.12 20.27 -7.65
C VAL A 397 -6.78 20.17 -6.90
N GLY A 398 -5.67 20.12 -7.64
CA GLY A 398 -4.33 19.91 -7.06
C GLY A 398 -3.99 18.45 -6.73
N TYR A 399 -4.89 17.50 -7.01
CA TYR A 399 -4.70 16.08 -6.69
C TYR A 399 -3.40 15.53 -7.26
N HIS A 400 -3.12 15.74 -8.56
CA HIS A 400 -1.94 15.19 -9.21
C HIS A 400 -0.63 15.75 -8.65
N ARG A 401 -0.67 16.95 -8.06
CA ARG A 401 0.48 17.54 -7.39
C ARG A 401 0.70 16.89 -6.03
N ARG A 402 -0.36 16.76 -5.22
CA ARG A 402 -0.31 16.02 -3.94
C ARG A 402 0.20 14.60 -4.16
N GLU A 403 -0.25 13.95 -5.21
CA GLU A 403 0.18 12.60 -5.59
C GLU A 403 1.66 12.53 -5.98
N ALA A 404 2.20 13.57 -6.64
CA ALA A 404 3.61 13.62 -7.03
C ALA A 404 4.55 14.10 -5.91
N SER A 405 4.04 14.79 -4.90
CA SER A 405 4.84 15.44 -3.84
C SER A 405 5.72 14.46 -3.04
N PRO A 406 5.22 13.31 -2.56
CA PRO A 406 6.04 12.35 -1.82
C PRO A 406 7.25 11.85 -2.61
N ALA A 407 7.07 11.55 -3.90
CA ALA A 407 8.16 11.05 -4.74
C ALA A 407 9.28 12.09 -4.90
N TRP A 408 8.94 13.38 -4.98
CA TRP A 408 9.91 14.46 -4.99
C TRP A 408 10.59 14.63 -3.62
N GLY A 409 9.82 14.60 -2.53
CA GLY A 409 10.35 14.63 -1.16
C GLY A 409 11.35 13.50 -0.91
N ASP A 410 10.99 12.27 -1.27
CA ASP A 410 11.84 11.09 -1.14
C ASP A 410 13.09 11.19 -2.02
N PHE A 411 12.97 11.69 -3.25
CA PHE A 411 14.13 11.90 -4.10
C PHE A 411 15.16 12.84 -3.46
N PHE A 412 14.73 13.99 -2.93
CA PHE A 412 15.63 14.95 -2.27
C PHE A 412 16.16 14.44 -0.93
N ARG A 413 15.31 13.76 -0.15
CA ARG A 413 15.70 13.08 1.09
C ARG A 413 16.80 12.06 0.81
N ARG A 414 16.60 11.16 -0.15
CA ARG A 414 17.57 10.12 -0.55
C ARG A 414 18.86 10.72 -1.09
N ALA A 415 18.77 11.78 -1.90
CA ALA A 415 19.94 12.45 -2.46
C ALA A 415 20.85 13.08 -1.38
N SER A 416 20.31 13.34 -0.19
CA SER A 416 21.03 13.93 0.95
C SER A 416 21.15 13.00 2.17
N ALA A 417 20.65 11.76 2.06
CA ALA A 417 20.59 10.81 3.16
C ALA A 417 21.97 10.18 3.45
N PRO A 418 22.27 9.87 4.72
CA PRO A 418 23.40 9.02 5.07
C PRO A 418 23.33 7.65 4.38
N ILE A 419 24.49 7.05 4.08
CA ILE A 419 24.57 5.72 3.45
C ILE A 419 23.84 4.65 4.26
N SER A 420 23.91 4.71 5.59
CA SER A 420 23.20 3.78 6.49
C SER A 420 21.70 3.75 6.28
N ASP A 421 21.10 4.88 5.89
CA ASP A 421 19.67 5.02 5.67
C ASP A 421 19.32 4.48 4.29
N LEU A 422 20.15 4.78 3.28
CA LEU A 422 20.02 4.22 1.93
C LEU A 422 20.20 2.70 1.89
N GLU A 423 21.03 2.13 2.77
CA GLU A 423 21.15 0.67 2.95
C GLU A 423 19.83 0.02 3.41
N THR A 424 18.97 0.79 4.08
CA THR A 424 17.66 0.32 4.55
C THR A 424 16.52 0.59 3.60
N ASP A 425 16.69 1.54 2.69
CA ASP A 425 15.69 1.91 1.69
C ASP A 425 15.60 0.84 0.60
N SER A 426 14.44 0.18 0.50
CA SER A 426 14.22 -0.90 -0.47
C SER A 426 14.18 -0.43 -1.92
N ASP A 427 14.05 0.88 -2.15
CA ASP A 427 14.03 1.48 -3.48
C ASP A 427 15.42 1.95 -3.91
N CYS A 428 16.43 1.82 -3.04
CA CYS A 428 17.81 2.16 -3.32
C CYS A 428 18.70 0.91 -3.40
N ALA A 429 19.90 1.07 -3.96
CA ALA A 429 20.93 0.04 -3.90
C ALA A 429 22.25 0.63 -3.44
N VAL A 430 22.75 0.16 -2.30
CA VAL A 430 24.09 0.47 -1.80
C VAL A 430 25.02 -0.70 -2.15
N PRO A 431 26.09 -0.48 -2.96
CA PRO A 431 26.99 -1.55 -3.37
C PRO A 431 27.91 -2.00 -2.24
N ILE A 432 28.15 -3.31 -2.13
CA ILE A 432 29.24 -3.88 -1.32
C ILE A 432 30.59 -3.60 -1.99
N THR A 433 30.64 -3.77 -3.31
CA THR A 433 31.82 -3.47 -4.13
C THR A 433 31.39 -2.87 -5.45
N LEU A 434 32.19 -1.93 -5.97
CA LEU A 434 31.89 -1.25 -7.22
C LEU A 434 33.14 -1.15 -8.10
N LYS A 435 32.93 -1.28 -9.42
CA LYS A 435 33.98 -1.14 -10.45
C LYS A 435 33.43 -0.34 -11.62
N ALA A 436 34.09 0.76 -11.99
CA ALA A 436 33.77 1.51 -13.20
C ALA A 436 34.78 1.18 -14.32
N GLU A 437 34.29 1.16 -15.55
CA GLU A 437 35.11 1.12 -16.76
C GLU A 437 35.51 2.56 -17.17
N ASP A 438 36.44 2.67 -18.13
CA ASP A 438 36.90 3.95 -18.65
C ASP A 438 35.79 4.69 -19.43
N TRP A 439 35.90 6.03 -19.48
CA TRP A 439 34.98 6.86 -20.27
C TRP A 439 35.22 6.68 -21.77
N VAL A 440 34.11 6.51 -22.51
CA VAL A 440 34.07 6.49 -23.96
C VAL A 440 33.64 7.88 -24.45
N PRO A 441 34.44 8.55 -25.30
CA PRO A 441 34.12 9.89 -25.79
C PRO A 441 32.91 9.92 -26.74
N PRO A 442 32.22 11.06 -26.86
CA PRO A 442 31.07 11.22 -27.75
C PRO A 442 31.42 10.94 -29.21
N SER A 443 30.54 10.23 -29.91
CA SER A 443 30.67 9.93 -31.36
C SER A 443 29.35 10.17 -32.11
N GLY A 444 29.43 10.72 -33.33
CA GLY A 444 28.27 10.93 -34.21
C GLY A 444 27.31 12.01 -33.70
N ARG A 445 26.02 11.70 -33.57
CA ARG A 445 24.97 12.62 -33.06
C ARG A 445 24.94 12.74 -31.53
N VAL A 446 25.70 11.91 -30.81
CA VAL A 446 25.75 11.89 -29.34
C VAL A 446 26.72 12.96 -28.87
N ARG A 447 26.31 13.80 -27.90
CA ARG A 447 27.11 14.92 -27.36
C ARG A 447 27.69 14.66 -25.97
N THR A 448 27.54 13.45 -25.43
CA THR A 448 27.93 13.08 -24.06
C THR A 448 28.91 11.91 -24.06
N HIS A 449 29.83 11.92 -23.09
CA HIS A 449 30.70 10.78 -22.76
C HIS A 449 29.88 9.70 -22.07
N LYS A 450 30.27 8.42 -22.19
CA LYS A 450 29.58 7.28 -21.57
C LYS A 450 30.56 6.36 -20.85
N ARG A 451 30.15 5.74 -19.74
CA ARG A 451 30.88 4.61 -19.14
C ARG A 451 29.93 3.58 -18.56
N GLN A 452 30.44 2.36 -18.34
CA GLN A 452 29.74 1.34 -17.57
C GLN A 452 30.24 1.29 -16.13
N VAL A 453 29.30 1.07 -15.20
CA VAL A 453 29.57 0.88 -13.78
C VAL A 453 28.95 -0.44 -13.34
N ARG A 454 29.76 -1.32 -12.76
CA ARG A 454 29.34 -2.61 -12.20
C ARG A 454 29.31 -2.54 -10.69
N ALA A 455 28.15 -2.79 -10.10
CA ALA A 455 27.90 -2.69 -8.67
C ALA A 455 27.42 -4.03 -8.11
N ARG A 456 28.18 -4.62 -7.17
CA ARG A 456 27.77 -5.84 -6.46
C ARG A 456 26.96 -5.48 -5.22
N ILE A 457 25.79 -6.09 -5.08
CA ILE A 457 24.79 -5.80 -4.05
C ILE A 457 24.74 -6.93 -3.00
N ASP A 458 24.29 -6.60 -1.79
CA ASP A 458 24.07 -7.56 -0.70
C ASP A 458 23.07 -8.65 -1.10
N PRO A 459 23.46 -9.94 -1.05
CA PRO A 459 22.54 -11.03 -1.38
C PRO A 459 21.30 -11.15 -0.50
N GLU A 460 21.35 -10.65 0.73
CA GLU A 460 20.18 -10.61 1.61
C GLU A 460 19.29 -9.39 1.37
N ARG A 461 19.78 -8.39 0.62
CA ARG A 461 19.08 -7.15 0.26
C ARG A 461 19.29 -6.83 -1.22
N PRO A 462 18.71 -7.62 -2.12
CA PRO A 462 18.89 -7.41 -3.55
C PRO A 462 18.24 -6.09 -3.98
N HIS A 463 18.82 -5.46 -5.00
CA HIS A 463 18.32 -4.18 -5.50
C HIS A 463 16.92 -4.31 -6.15
N PRO A 464 16.19 -3.18 -6.29
CA PRO A 464 14.87 -3.13 -6.89
C PRO A 464 14.87 -2.91 -8.42
N PHE A 465 15.97 -2.41 -8.98
CA PHE A 465 16.00 -1.94 -10.38
C PHE A 465 16.04 -3.08 -11.40
N GLY A 466 15.41 -2.88 -12.55
CA GLY A 466 15.46 -3.81 -13.69
C GLY A 466 16.08 -3.20 -14.95
N LYS A 467 16.40 -4.04 -15.93
CA LYS A 467 16.94 -3.63 -17.23
C LYS A 467 16.13 -2.52 -17.91
N ASP A 468 16.83 -1.60 -18.54
CA ASP A 468 16.36 -0.40 -19.24
C ASP A 468 15.70 0.66 -18.33
N GLU A 469 15.71 0.45 -17.01
CA GLU A 469 15.18 1.40 -16.04
C GLU A 469 16.08 2.64 -15.91
N GLN A 470 15.45 3.82 -15.82
CA GLN A 470 16.14 5.09 -15.56
C GLN A 470 16.37 5.24 -14.05
N VAL A 471 17.63 5.45 -13.67
CA VAL A 471 18.05 5.56 -12.26
C VAL A 471 18.92 6.81 -12.05
N ARG A 472 19.18 7.14 -10.78
CA ARG A 472 20.07 8.23 -10.38
C ARG A 472 21.26 7.67 -9.61
N LEU A 473 22.47 7.93 -10.11
CA LEU A 473 23.70 7.63 -9.39
C LEU A 473 23.98 8.74 -8.38
N LEU A 474 24.13 8.37 -7.11
CA LEU A 474 24.53 9.27 -6.04
C LEU A 474 26.05 9.25 -5.90
N TYR A 475 26.66 10.42 -5.93
CA TYR A 475 28.10 10.66 -5.76
C TYR A 475 28.38 11.33 -4.40
N PRO A 476 29.62 11.28 -3.90
CA PRO A 476 30.04 12.07 -2.75
C PRO A 476 29.66 13.54 -2.90
N GLY A 477 29.30 14.20 -1.78
CA GLY A 477 28.82 15.59 -1.80
C GLY A 477 27.39 15.77 -2.30
N ASN A 478 26.55 14.72 -2.23
CA ASN A 478 25.12 14.73 -2.59
C ASN A 478 24.83 15.07 -4.06
N VAL A 479 25.81 14.86 -4.94
CA VAL A 479 25.66 15.08 -6.38
C VAL A 479 24.95 13.88 -7.00
N THR A 480 23.89 14.10 -7.76
CA THR A 480 23.17 13.01 -8.44
C THR A 480 23.25 13.14 -9.96
N ARG A 481 23.45 12.01 -10.66
CA ARG A 481 23.58 11.96 -12.13
C ARG A 481 22.65 10.90 -12.73
N ASN A 482 22.19 11.11 -13.96
CA ASN A 482 21.32 10.15 -14.65
C ASN A 482 22.12 8.93 -15.14
N ALA A 483 21.54 7.75 -14.97
CA ALA A 483 22.03 6.51 -15.56
C ALA A 483 20.87 5.60 -15.97
N VAL A 484 21.19 4.57 -16.74
CA VAL A 484 20.26 3.54 -17.19
C VAL A 484 20.80 2.17 -16.80
N VAL A 485 19.95 1.29 -16.32
CA VAL A 485 20.32 -0.11 -16.07
C VAL A 485 20.50 -0.82 -17.41
N ALA A 486 21.73 -1.17 -17.75
CA ALA A 486 22.05 -1.88 -18.99
C ALA A 486 21.82 -3.39 -18.87
N ASP A 487 22.11 -3.93 -17.69
CA ASP A 487 21.89 -5.33 -17.33
C ASP A 487 21.74 -5.46 -15.81
N ASP A 488 21.05 -6.49 -15.34
CA ASP A 488 20.79 -6.70 -13.92
C ASP A 488 20.68 -8.19 -13.54
N ASN A 489 21.12 -8.49 -12.33
CA ASN A 489 20.73 -9.68 -11.58
C ASN A 489 20.63 -9.32 -10.10
N PRO A 490 20.00 -10.12 -9.22
CA PRO A 490 19.69 -9.71 -7.85
C PRO A 490 20.87 -9.17 -7.02
N TYR A 491 22.10 -9.53 -7.37
CA TYR A 491 23.31 -9.21 -6.63
C TYR A 491 24.29 -8.38 -7.44
N GLU A 492 23.95 -7.97 -8.66
CA GLU A 492 24.82 -7.19 -9.53
C GLU A 492 24.01 -6.28 -10.46
N LEU A 493 24.40 -5.01 -10.51
CA LEU A 493 23.89 -4.02 -11.46
C LEU A 493 24.98 -3.63 -12.45
N VAL A 494 24.63 -3.59 -13.74
CA VAL A 494 25.43 -2.96 -14.78
C VAL A 494 24.72 -1.69 -15.23
N LEU A 495 25.32 -0.55 -14.95
CA LEU A 495 24.74 0.77 -15.17
C LEU A 495 25.51 1.48 -16.28
N THR A 496 24.78 2.10 -17.21
CA THR A 496 25.36 3.01 -18.20
C THR A 496 25.04 4.43 -17.80
N GLU A 497 26.06 5.23 -17.52
CA GLU A 497 25.90 6.66 -17.26
C GLU A 497 26.43 7.51 -18.40
N SER A 498 25.93 8.75 -18.48
CA SER A 498 26.29 9.71 -19.52
C SER A 498 26.54 11.08 -18.90
N THR A 499 27.61 11.74 -19.31
CA THR A 499 28.02 13.04 -18.74
C THR A 499 28.57 13.98 -19.82
N GLY A 500 28.47 15.28 -19.58
CA GLY A 500 29.11 16.29 -20.44
C GLY A 500 30.63 16.35 -20.27
N GLN A 501 31.13 16.05 -19.08
CA GLN A 501 32.54 16.12 -18.70
C GLN A 501 32.95 14.88 -17.89
N GLU A 502 34.09 14.28 -18.24
CA GLU A 502 34.66 13.11 -17.57
C GLU A 502 35.05 13.42 -16.12
N HIS A 503 34.97 12.41 -15.25
CA HIS A 503 35.42 12.46 -13.86
C HIS A 503 35.84 11.09 -13.35
N THR A 504 36.68 11.08 -12.31
CA THR A 504 37.23 9.86 -11.70
C THR A 504 36.41 9.34 -10.52
N GLU A 505 35.52 10.16 -9.95
CA GLU A 505 34.68 9.77 -8.82
C GLU A 505 33.77 8.57 -9.15
N LEU A 506 33.52 7.76 -8.12
CA LEU A 506 32.63 6.60 -8.18
C LEU A 506 31.34 6.89 -7.41
N PRO A 507 30.20 6.37 -7.87
CA PRO A 507 28.96 6.51 -7.14
C PRO A 507 28.98 5.66 -5.86
N ILE A 508 28.29 6.15 -4.83
CA ILE A 508 28.15 5.51 -3.52
C ILE A 508 26.80 4.79 -3.37
N ALA A 509 25.80 5.14 -4.18
CA ALA A 509 24.49 4.48 -4.20
C ALA A 509 23.80 4.65 -5.56
N VAL A 510 22.81 3.79 -5.81
CA VAL A 510 21.86 3.87 -6.93
C VAL A 510 20.50 4.20 -6.35
N LEU A 511 19.90 5.30 -6.81
CA LEU A 511 18.59 5.81 -6.39
C LEU A 511 17.57 5.66 -7.54
N PRO A 512 16.27 5.70 -7.24
CA PRO A 512 15.22 5.77 -8.28
C PRO A 512 15.39 6.96 -9.23
N GLY A 513 14.87 6.82 -10.45
CA GLY A 513 14.79 7.91 -11.42
C GLY A 513 14.01 9.12 -10.90
N SER A 514 14.17 10.28 -11.56
CA SER A 514 13.44 11.49 -11.18
C SER A 514 11.92 11.33 -11.36
N PRO A 515 11.09 11.85 -10.42
CA PRO A 515 9.64 11.79 -10.56
C PRO A 515 9.12 12.55 -11.79
N VAL A 516 7.99 12.10 -12.34
CA VAL A 516 7.38 12.69 -13.54
C VAL A 516 6.57 13.95 -13.18
N PRO A 517 6.69 15.08 -13.90
CA PRO A 517 5.91 16.29 -13.63
C PRO A 517 4.41 16.10 -13.88
N ALA A 518 3.54 16.58 -12.99
CA ALA A 518 2.09 16.31 -12.99
C ALA A 518 1.25 16.82 -14.20
N ALA A 519 1.76 17.77 -14.99
CA ALA A 519 1.05 18.33 -16.16
C ALA A 519 1.05 17.33 -17.33
N PRO A 520 -0.07 17.10 -18.04
CA PRO A 520 -1.18 18.02 -18.21
C PRO A 520 -2.43 17.73 -17.36
N LYS A 521 -2.40 16.72 -16.46
CA LYS A 521 -3.61 16.27 -15.76
C LYS A 521 -4.15 17.30 -14.76
N ASP A 522 -3.26 17.93 -13.98
CA ASP A 522 -3.61 18.97 -13.00
C ASP A 522 -4.32 20.17 -13.68
N GLU A 523 -3.86 20.56 -14.87
CA GLU A 523 -4.43 21.67 -15.64
C GLU A 523 -5.83 21.35 -16.16
N ALA A 524 -6.08 20.12 -16.61
CA ALA A 524 -7.41 19.72 -17.08
C ALA A 524 -8.47 19.77 -15.96
N VAL A 525 -8.12 19.34 -14.74
CA VAL A 525 -9.04 19.43 -13.58
C VAL A 525 -9.25 20.89 -13.19
N ALA A 526 -8.20 21.71 -13.17
CA ALA A 526 -8.30 23.13 -12.85
C ALA A 526 -9.20 23.89 -13.85
N GLU A 527 -9.08 23.63 -15.15
CA GLU A 527 -9.96 24.23 -16.18
C GLU A 527 -11.44 23.85 -15.97
N LEU A 528 -11.75 22.60 -15.60
CA LEU A 528 -13.12 22.18 -15.31
C LEU A 528 -13.65 22.84 -14.04
N ALA A 529 -12.81 23.00 -13.01
CA ALA A 529 -13.16 23.72 -11.79
C ALA A 529 -13.38 25.22 -12.06
N GLU A 530 -12.57 25.85 -12.91
CA GLU A 530 -12.74 27.25 -13.34
C GLU A 530 -14.12 27.47 -14.00
N GLN A 531 -14.55 26.54 -14.86
CA GLN A 531 -15.88 26.56 -15.47
C GLN A 531 -16.99 26.36 -14.44
N ALA A 532 -16.80 25.45 -13.49
CA ALA A 532 -17.77 25.19 -12.44
C ALA A 532 -17.97 26.39 -11.52
N VAL A 533 -16.88 27.00 -11.05
CA VAL A 533 -16.91 28.20 -10.22
C VAL A 533 -17.63 29.36 -10.90
N HIS A 534 -17.47 29.52 -12.22
CA HIS A 534 -18.21 30.54 -13.00
C HIS A 534 -19.72 30.31 -13.06
N LEU A 535 -20.18 29.07 -12.87
CA LEU A 535 -21.59 28.70 -13.01
C LEU A 535 -22.31 28.50 -11.66
N LEU A 536 -21.59 28.53 -10.54
CA LEU A 536 -22.15 28.32 -9.21
C LEU A 536 -23.36 29.24 -8.94
N PRO A 537 -24.42 28.74 -8.28
CA PRO A 537 -24.51 27.43 -7.60
C PRO A 537 -24.85 26.24 -8.53
N LEU A 538 -24.95 26.46 -9.84
CA LEU A 538 -25.13 25.37 -10.81
C LEU A 538 -23.77 24.79 -11.22
N LEU A 539 -23.75 23.51 -11.59
CA LEU A 539 -22.56 22.85 -12.12
C LEU A 539 -22.69 22.60 -13.63
N PRO A 540 -21.59 22.68 -14.39
CA PRO A 540 -21.60 22.37 -15.82
C PRO A 540 -21.94 20.90 -16.04
N ARG A 541 -22.65 20.61 -17.13
CA ARG A 541 -22.88 19.22 -17.57
C ARG A 541 -21.57 18.61 -18.04
N ASN A 542 -21.01 17.73 -17.23
CA ASN A 542 -19.80 17.00 -17.55
C ASN A 542 -19.84 15.62 -16.88
N PRO A 543 -19.51 14.53 -17.59
CA PRO A 543 -19.60 13.19 -17.03
C PRO A 543 -18.64 12.97 -15.84
N GLY A 544 -17.55 13.75 -15.74
CA GLY A 544 -16.66 13.76 -14.58
C GLY A 544 -17.28 14.39 -13.34
N ILE A 545 -18.12 15.42 -13.50
CA ILE A 545 -18.88 16.01 -12.39
C ILE A 545 -19.99 15.06 -11.94
N ASP A 546 -20.72 14.45 -12.88
CA ASP A 546 -21.72 13.42 -12.55
C ASP A 546 -21.10 12.25 -11.80
N LEU A 547 -19.90 11.83 -12.20
CA LEU A 547 -19.13 10.82 -11.49
C LEU A 547 -18.82 11.24 -10.04
N LEU A 548 -18.36 12.48 -9.82
CA LEU A 548 -18.09 13.01 -8.47
C LEU A 548 -19.36 13.00 -7.60
N LEU A 549 -20.49 13.42 -8.17
CA LEU A 549 -21.79 13.49 -7.48
C LEU A 549 -22.48 12.12 -7.34
N ARG A 550 -21.94 11.07 -7.96
CA ARG A 550 -22.60 9.74 -8.11
C ARG A 550 -24.00 9.85 -8.71
N THR A 551 -24.19 10.77 -9.66
CA THR A 551 -25.47 10.98 -10.34
C THR A 551 -25.86 9.72 -11.12
N PRO A 552 -27.00 9.08 -10.85
CA PRO A 552 -27.47 7.97 -11.66
C PRO A 552 -27.74 8.40 -13.12
N PRO A 553 -27.65 7.50 -14.09
CA PRO A 553 -28.07 7.78 -15.46
C PRO A 553 -29.50 8.34 -15.49
N ALA A 554 -29.75 9.33 -16.36
CA ALA A 554 -31.01 10.07 -16.40
C ALA A 554 -32.25 9.20 -16.69
N GLN A 555 -32.05 8.02 -17.28
CA GLN A 555 -33.10 7.02 -17.50
C GLN A 555 -32.77 5.74 -16.73
N PRO A 556 -33.79 4.98 -16.27
CA PRO A 556 -33.58 3.66 -15.69
C PRO A 556 -32.76 2.77 -16.61
N LEU A 557 -31.78 2.07 -16.05
CA LEU A 557 -30.88 1.21 -16.81
C LEU A 557 -31.65 0.08 -17.52
N PRO A 558 -31.50 -0.06 -18.86
CA PRO A 558 -32.15 -1.11 -19.63
C PRO A 558 -31.87 -2.52 -19.10
N GLN A 559 -32.91 -3.35 -18.99
CA GLN A 559 -32.76 -4.76 -18.65
C GLN A 559 -32.71 -5.62 -19.92
N HIS A 560 -31.83 -6.62 -19.94
CA HIS A 560 -31.74 -7.58 -21.04
C HIS A 560 -31.14 -8.91 -20.55
N PRO A 561 -31.56 -10.08 -21.09
CA PRO A 561 -30.97 -11.37 -20.71
C PRO A 561 -29.46 -11.46 -20.97
N ASP A 562 -29.00 -10.84 -22.07
CA ASP A 562 -27.58 -10.60 -22.33
C ASP A 562 -27.19 -9.21 -21.82
N VAL A 563 -26.40 -9.16 -20.74
CA VAL A 563 -25.91 -7.93 -20.11
C VAL A 563 -25.09 -7.08 -21.09
N VAL A 564 -24.40 -7.69 -22.06
CA VAL A 564 -23.66 -6.93 -23.09
C VAL A 564 -24.60 -6.06 -23.90
N GLN A 565 -25.77 -6.59 -24.28
CA GLN A 565 -26.79 -5.83 -25.00
C GLN A 565 -27.48 -4.79 -24.11
N ALA A 566 -27.65 -5.07 -22.81
CA ALA A 566 -28.14 -4.07 -21.86
C ALA A 566 -27.19 -2.87 -21.76
N VAL A 567 -25.88 -3.13 -21.65
CA VAL A 567 -24.83 -2.10 -21.62
C VAL A 567 -24.84 -1.30 -22.92
N ILE A 568 -24.88 -1.94 -24.09
CA ILE A 568 -24.93 -1.24 -25.39
C ILE A 568 -26.13 -0.28 -25.46
N LYS A 569 -27.33 -0.75 -25.08
CA LYS A 569 -28.53 0.09 -25.05
C LYS A 569 -28.41 1.25 -24.06
N ALA A 570 -27.81 1.01 -22.90
CA ALA A 570 -27.58 2.04 -21.90
C ALA A 570 -26.63 3.12 -22.43
N VAL A 571 -25.54 2.74 -23.11
CA VAL A 571 -24.58 3.70 -23.69
C VAL A 571 -25.24 4.52 -24.81
N ASP A 572 -26.14 3.94 -25.60
CA ASP A 572 -26.91 4.70 -26.60
C ASP A 572 -27.86 5.73 -25.97
N GLN A 573 -28.28 5.53 -24.72
CA GLN A 573 -29.15 6.43 -23.96
C GLN A 573 -28.38 7.48 -23.13
N LEU A 574 -27.04 7.39 -23.06
CA LEU A 574 -26.23 8.36 -22.32
C LEU A 574 -26.25 9.74 -23.01
N ASP A 575 -26.54 10.77 -22.21
CA ASP A 575 -26.48 12.16 -22.60
C ASP A 575 -25.70 12.96 -21.55
N GLY A 576 -24.38 13.05 -21.72
CA GLY A 576 -23.51 13.83 -20.83
C GLY A 576 -23.11 13.12 -19.53
N GLY A 577 -23.30 11.80 -19.43
CA GLY A 577 -23.22 11.05 -18.17
C GLY A 577 -22.18 9.92 -18.14
N THR A 578 -22.16 9.19 -17.02
CA THR A 578 -21.23 8.09 -16.76
C THR A 578 -21.98 6.77 -16.56
N LEU A 579 -21.53 5.70 -17.20
CA LEU A 579 -22.02 4.34 -16.98
C LEU A 579 -20.93 3.45 -16.37
N ALA A 580 -21.23 2.81 -15.25
CA ALA A 580 -20.35 1.84 -14.62
C ALA A 580 -20.65 0.40 -15.08
N VAL A 581 -19.59 -0.36 -15.36
CA VAL A 581 -19.67 -1.81 -15.51
C VAL A 581 -18.56 -2.46 -14.69
N GLN A 582 -18.97 -3.16 -13.64
CA GLN A 582 -18.07 -3.99 -12.86
C GLN A 582 -17.94 -5.36 -13.53
N GLY A 583 -16.71 -5.67 -13.94
CA GLY A 583 -16.38 -6.94 -14.59
C GLY A 583 -15.36 -7.74 -13.78
N PRO A 584 -15.79 -8.75 -13.01
CA PRO A 584 -14.90 -9.68 -12.30
C PRO A 584 -13.88 -10.39 -13.21
N PRO A 585 -12.88 -11.10 -12.64
CA PRO A 585 -11.91 -11.90 -13.37
C PRO A 585 -12.57 -12.90 -14.33
N GLY A 586 -12.19 -12.86 -15.61
CA GLY A 586 -12.74 -13.75 -16.63
C GLY A 586 -14.18 -13.43 -17.07
N ALA A 587 -14.79 -12.32 -16.62
CA ALA A 587 -16.17 -11.95 -16.97
C ALA A 587 -16.33 -11.35 -18.39
N GLY A 588 -15.22 -11.20 -19.13
CA GLY A 588 -15.26 -10.74 -20.53
C GLY A 588 -15.28 -9.22 -20.72
N LYS A 589 -14.62 -8.44 -19.85
CA LYS A 589 -14.49 -6.97 -19.99
C LYS A 589 -13.99 -6.55 -21.39
N THR A 590 -12.91 -7.15 -21.88
CA THR A 590 -12.35 -6.87 -23.20
C THR A 590 -13.33 -7.24 -24.33
N TYR A 591 -14.08 -8.34 -24.18
CA TYR A 591 -15.12 -8.72 -25.13
C TYR A 591 -16.26 -7.68 -25.17
N LEU A 592 -16.72 -7.22 -24.00
CA LEU A 592 -17.68 -6.13 -23.90
C LEU A 592 -17.15 -4.84 -24.55
N ALA A 593 -15.92 -4.43 -24.22
CA ALA A 593 -15.29 -3.25 -24.81
C ALA A 593 -15.22 -3.35 -26.34
N THR A 594 -14.82 -4.51 -26.88
CA THR A 594 -14.76 -4.76 -28.34
C THR A 594 -16.12 -4.60 -29.00
N LYS A 595 -17.16 -5.23 -28.42
CA LYS A 595 -18.53 -5.15 -28.97
C LYS A 595 -19.09 -3.73 -28.89
N LEU A 596 -18.82 -3.03 -27.79
CA LEU A 596 -19.24 -1.65 -27.60
C LEU A 596 -18.55 -0.71 -28.59
N VAL A 597 -17.22 -0.81 -28.72
CA VAL A 597 -16.44 -0.02 -29.68
C VAL A 597 -16.98 -0.24 -31.09
N LYS A 598 -17.13 -1.49 -31.52
CA LYS A 598 -17.66 -1.80 -32.84
C LYS A 598 -19.04 -1.16 -33.07
N HIS A 599 -19.96 -1.33 -32.12
CA HIS A 599 -21.31 -0.74 -32.21
C HIS A 599 -21.28 0.79 -32.35
N LEU A 600 -20.46 1.47 -31.55
CA LEU A 600 -20.34 2.93 -31.59
C LEU A 600 -19.70 3.42 -32.91
N ILE A 601 -18.68 2.72 -33.39
CA ILE A 601 -18.00 3.04 -34.65
C ILE A 601 -18.94 2.82 -35.85
N ASP A 602 -19.72 1.74 -35.85
CA ASP A 602 -20.71 1.45 -36.90
C ASP A 602 -21.81 2.54 -36.95
N GLN A 603 -22.07 3.25 -35.85
CA GLN A 603 -22.93 4.45 -35.79
C GLN A 603 -22.21 5.75 -36.21
N GLY A 604 -20.93 5.69 -36.55
CA GLY A 604 -20.10 6.85 -36.89
C GLY A 604 -19.64 7.69 -35.67
N LYS A 605 -19.82 7.20 -34.45
CA LYS A 605 -19.34 7.88 -33.23
C LYS A 605 -17.82 7.82 -33.12
N THR A 606 -17.25 8.81 -32.46
CA THR A 606 -15.82 8.87 -32.13
C THR A 606 -15.58 8.29 -30.74
N VAL A 607 -14.64 7.35 -30.65
CA VAL A 607 -14.40 6.59 -29.41
C VAL A 607 -12.95 6.78 -28.93
N ALA A 608 -12.79 7.00 -27.63
CA ALA A 608 -11.50 6.97 -26.96
C ALA A 608 -11.42 5.79 -25.99
N VAL A 609 -10.24 5.19 -25.86
CA VAL A 609 -9.93 4.19 -24.83
C VAL A 609 -8.73 4.65 -24.03
N THR A 610 -8.90 4.69 -22.71
CA THR A 610 -7.83 4.98 -21.73
C THR A 610 -7.76 3.91 -20.66
N SER A 611 -6.60 3.79 -20.02
CA SER A 611 -6.38 2.88 -18.89
C SER A 611 -5.16 3.33 -18.07
N THR A 612 -4.86 2.62 -16.99
CA THR A 612 -3.68 2.85 -16.13
C THR A 612 -2.36 2.48 -16.81
N SER A 613 -2.39 1.63 -17.85
CA SER A 613 -1.19 1.17 -18.58
C SER A 613 -1.37 1.18 -20.10
N HIS A 614 -0.25 1.36 -20.82
CA HIS A 614 -0.23 1.28 -22.29
C HIS A 614 -0.69 -0.10 -22.79
N LYS A 615 -0.27 -1.17 -22.12
CA LYS A 615 -0.61 -2.55 -22.48
C LYS A 615 -2.12 -2.82 -22.40
N ALA A 616 -2.81 -2.30 -21.39
CA ALA A 616 -4.26 -2.45 -21.27
C ALA A 616 -4.99 -1.75 -22.44
N VAL A 617 -4.54 -0.54 -22.82
CA VAL A 617 -5.06 0.17 -24.00
C VAL A 617 -4.81 -0.62 -25.28
N GLU A 618 -3.59 -1.13 -25.48
CA GLU A 618 -3.22 -1.93 -26.66
C GLU A 618 -4.03 -3.23 -26.77
N ASN A 619 -4.34 -3.88 -25.64
CA ASN A 619 -5.20 -5.08 -25.65
C ASN A 619 -6.59 -4.78 -26.21
N VAL A 620 -7.18 -3.63 -25.87
CA VAL A 620 -8.48 -3.23 -26.42
C VAL A 620 -8.35 -2.89 -27.90
N LEU A 621 -7.34 -2.11 -28.30
CA LEU A 621 -7.09 -1.78 -29.72
C LEU A 621 -6.89 -3.05 -30.57
N GLY A 622 -6.07 -4.00 -30.09
CA GLY A 622 -5.77 -5.24 -30.79
C GLY A 622 -6.95 -6.23 -30.86
N SER A 623 -7.95 -6.09 -29.99
CA SER A 623 -9.17 -6.91 -30.03
C SER A 623 -10.24 -6.41 -31.02
N VAL A 624 -10.10 -5.19 -31.51
CA VAL A 624 -11.03 -4.55 -32.44
C VAL A 624 -10.65 -4.87 -33.89
N ASP A 625 -11.62 -4.82 -34.80
CA ASP A 625 -11.41 -5.07 -36.24
C ASP A 625 -10.32 -4.13 -36.81
N PRO A 626 -9.23 -4.67 -37.41
CA PRO A 626 -8.18 -3.87 -38.04
C PRO A 626 -8.65 -2.93 -39.15
N GLY A 627 -9.84 -3.16 -39.71
CA GLY A 627 -10.44 -2.27 -40.72
C GLY A 627 -10.95 -0.94 -40.17
N ILE A 628 -11.05 -0.79 -38.84
CA ILE A 628 -11.48 0.46 -38.20
C ILE A 628 -10.31 1.45 -38.16
N PRO A 629 -10.50 2.74 -38.51
CA PRO A 629 -9.48 3.76 -38.31
C PRO A 629 -9.08 3.87 -36.83
N MET A 630 -7.84 3.50 -36.53
CA MET A 630 -7.30 3.46 -35.17
C MET A 630 -5.97 4.19 -35.07
N ALA A 631 -5.76 4.94 -33.97
CA ALA A 631 -4.47 5.57 -33.70
C ALA A 631 -4.08 5.55 -32.22
N LYS A 632 -2.78 5.43 -31.95
CA LYS A 632 -2.18 5.54 -30.61
C LYS A 632 -0.77 6.08 -30.69
N ARG A 633 -0.46 7.09 -29.86
CA ARG A 633 0.92 7.60 -29.72
C ARG A 633 1.84 6.51 -29.13
N PRO A 634 3.02 6.23 -29.72
CA PRO A 634 3.96 5.25 -29.18
C PRO A 634 4.60 5.74 -27.87
N LYS A 635 4.90 4.81 -26.95
CA LYS A 635 5.59 5.12 -25.69
C LYS A 635 7.07 5.49 -25.94
N GLY A 636 7.67 4.91 -26.97
CA GLY A 636 9.07 5.11 -27.35
C GLY A 636 9.25 5.03 -28.87
N LYS A 637 10.09 4.11 -29.33
CA LYS A 637 10.19 3.82 -30.77
C LYS A 637 8.84 3.26 -31.27
N PRO A 638 8.37 3.65 -32.46
CA PRO A 638 7.21 3.03 -33.08
C PRO A 638 7.41 1.52 -33.22
N GLU A 639 6.36 0.75 -32.95
CA GLU A 639 6.37 -0.70 -33.10
C GLU A 639 6.02 -1.08 -34.55
N GLU A 640 6.65 -2.13 -35.07
CA GLU A 640 6.30 -2.68 -36.38
C GLU A 640 5.07 -3.61 -36.25
N ASP A 641 4.30 -3.77 -37.33
CA ASP A 641 3.18 -4.72 -37.44
C ASP A 641 1.99 -4.55 -36.46
N VAL A 642 1.70 -3.32 -36.03
CA VAL A 642 0.49 -3.00 -35.26
C VAL A 642 -0.66 -2.55 -36.17
N PRO A 643 -1.94 -2.90 -35.87
CA PRO A 643 -3.09 -2.56 -36.70
C PRO A 643 -3.59 -1.11 -36.53
N TRP A 644 -2.81 -0.22 -35.93
CA TRP A 644 -3.17 1.18 -35.67
C TRP A 644 -2.04 2.14 -36.05
N ASP A 645 -2.42 3.37 -36.39
CA ASP A 645 -1.47 4.43 -36.71
C ASP A 645 -0.73 4.94 -35.46
N GLN A 646 0.54 5.30 -35.63
CA GLN A 646 1.43 5.71 -34.54
C GLN A 646 1.92 7.17 -34.69
N PRO A 647 1.06 8.17 -34.43
CA PRO A 647 1.46 9.57 -34.49
C PRO A 647 2.54 9.90 -33.46
N LYS A 648 3.58 10.63 -33.89
CA LYS A 648 4.78 10.93 -33.08
C LYS A 648 4.52 11.77 -31.83
N ASP A 649 3.48 12.61 -31.85
CA ASP A 649 3.13 13.54 -30.77
C ASP A 649 1.61 13.81 -30.74
N ASN A 650 1.14 14.51 -29.69
CA ASN A 650 -0.28 14.80 -29.52
C ASN A 650 -0.84 15.75 -30.60
N GLY A 651 0.00 16.61 -31.21
CA GLY A 651 -0.41 17.48 -32.30
C GLY A 651 -0.62 16.70 -33.61
N ALA A 652 0.21 15.70 -33.88
CA ALA A 652 0.02 14.76 -34.98
C ALA A 652 -1.23 13.90 -34.78
N LEU A 653 -1.49 13.45 -33.54
CA LEU A 653 -2.71 12.72 -33.22
C LEU A 653 -3.98 13.59 -33.41
N ALA A 654 -3.93 14.87 -33.03
CA ALA A 654 -5.05 15.79 -33.25
C ALA A 654 -5.35 15.95 -34.75
N ARG A 655 -4.33 16.17 -35.60
CA ARG A 655 -4.50 16.25 -37.06
C ARG A 655 -5.04 14.95 -37.66
N TRP A 656 -4.54 13.81 -37.21
CA TRP A 656 -5.05 12.51 -37.64
C TRP A 656 -6.56 12.36 -37.35
N ARG A 657 -7.05 12.88 -36.22
CA ARG A 657 -8.50 12.90 -35.89
C ARG A 657 -9.30 13.87 -36.76
N GLU A 658 -8.68 14.94 -37.27
CA GLU A 658 -9.32 15.85 -38.22
C GLU A 658 -9.53 15.17 -39.58
N GLU A 659 -8.55 14.37 -40.02
CA GLU A 659 -8.61 13.54 -41.22
C GLU A 659 -9.67 12.43 -41.11
N HIS A 660 -9.98 11.98 -39.89
CA HIS A 660 -10.97 10.94 -39.59
C HIS A 660 -12.13 11.51 -38.76
N PRO A 661 -13.04 12.34 -39.30
CA PRO A 661 -14.00 13.10 -38.50
C PRO A 661 -15.10 12.27 -37.82
N ARG A 662 -15.31 11.00 -38.21
CA ARG A 662 -16.33 10.09 -37.69
C ARG A 662 -15.79 8.66 -37.66
N GLY A 663 -16.35 7.82 -36.79
CA GLY A 663 -16.10 6.37 -36.79
C GLY A 663 -14.62 6.00 -36.60
N HIS A 664 -13.95 6.61 -35.62
CA HIS A 664 -12.56 6.29 -35.30
C HIS A 664 -12.38 5.93 -33.82
N LEU A 665 -11.32 5.18 -33.54
CA LEU A 665 -10.91 4.80 -32.20
C LEU A 665 -9.50 5.33 -31.88
N VAL A 666 -9.36 6.03 -30.77
CA VAL A 666 -8.04 6.52 -30.30
C VAL A 666 -7.70 5.89 -28.95
N GLY A 667 -6.50 5.30 -28.86
CA GLY A 667 -5.94 4.80 -27.61
C GLY A 667 -4.90 5.75 -27.02
N GLY A 668 -4.94 5.95 -25.71
CA GLY A 668 -3.97 6.78 -25.00
C GLY A 668 -4.01 6.56 -23.49
N THR A 669 -3.03 7.09 -22.76
CA THR A 669 -3.13 7.17 -21.30
C THR A 669 -3.88 8.45 -20.90
N ALA A 670 -4.17 8.63 -19.61
CA ALA A 670 -4.77 9.86 -19.09
C ALA A 670 -4.04 11.14 -19.54
N TRP A 671 -2.72 11.07 -19.73
CA TRP A 671 -1.87 12.16 -20.21
C TRP A 671 -2.21 12.61 -21.64
N THR A 672 -2.55 11.65 -22.50
CA THR A 672 -2.95 11.94 -23.88
C THR A 672 -4.27 12.71 -23.88
N PHE A 673 -5.25 12.25 -23.10
CA PHE A 673 -6.59 12.82 -23.11
C PHE A 673 -6.73 14.09 -22.28
N ALA A 674 -5.86 14.32 -21.29
CA ALA A 674 -5.79 15.60 -20.59
C ALA A 674 -5.08 16.71 -21.40
N ASN A 675 -4.42 16.37 -22.52
CA ASN A 675 -3.70 17.35 -23.33
C ASN A 675 -4.63 18.31 -24.09
N ALA A 676 -4.34 19.61 -24.05
CA ALA A 676 -5.15 20.65 -24.67
C ALA A 676 -5.46 20.41 -26.16
N ALA A 677 -4.50 19.91 -26.95
CA ALA A 677 -4.72 19.63 -28.38
C ALA A 677 -5.75 18.53 -28.62
N ILE A 678 -5.88 17.57 -27.70
CA ILE A 678 -6.84 16.48 -27.79
C ILE A 678 -8.21 16.91 -27.27
N LYS A 679 -8.25 17.66 -26.15
CA LYS A 679 -9.47 18.20 -25.52
C LYS A 679 -10.25 19.14 -26.44
N ALA A 680 -9.58 19.86 -27.34
CA ALA A 680 -10.19 20.81 -28.26
C ALA A 680 -11.35 20.24 -29.09
N ARG A 681 -11.37 18.91 -29.31
CA ARG A 681 -12.48 18.19 -29.92
C ARG A 681 -12.83 16.98 -29.05
N PRO A 682 -13.86 17.06 -28.18
CA PRO A 682 -14.25 15.93 -27.34
C PRO A 682 -14.73 14.72 -28.16
N PHE A 683 -14.45 13.52 -27.66
CA PHE A 683 -15.01 12.27 -28.18
C PHE A 683 -16.47 12.10 -27.77
N ASP A 684 -17.24 11.34 -28.55
CA ASP A 684 -18.63 11.04 -28.20
C ASP A 684 -18.71 10.11 -26.98
N VAL A 685 -17.81 9.13 -26.90
CA VAL A 685 -17.70 8.18 -25.79
C VAL A 685 -16.22 7.92 -25.47
N MET A 686 -15.87 7.93 -24.20
CA MET A 686 -14.59 7.44 -23.71
C MET A 686 -14.79 6.23 -22.79
N ILE A 687 -14.10 5.15 -23.11
CA ILE A 687 -14.05 3.94 -22.31
C ILE A 687 -12.80 4.01 -21.44
N ILE A 688 -12.99 3.93 -20.12
CA ILE A 688 -11.91 3.82 -19.14
C ILE A 688 -11.83 2.34 -18.74
N ASP A 689 -10.84 1.63 -19.27
CA ASP A 689 -10.56 0.24 -18.89
C ASP A 689 -9.67 0.19 -17.63
N GLU A 690 -9.82 -0.85 -16.83
CA GLU A 690 -9.26 -0.96 -15.47
C GLU A 690 -9.66 0.21 -14.55
N ALA A 691 -10.91 0.69 -14.67
CA ALA A 691 -11.47 1.78 -13.87
C ALA A 691 -11.51 1.52 -12.36
N GLY A 692 -11.32 0.27 -11.93
CA GLY A 692 -11.11 -0.11 -10.52
C GLY A 692 -9.77 0.35 -9.95
N GLN A 693 -8.78 0.64 -10.80
CA GLN A 693 -7.46 1.17 -10.45
C GLN A 693 -7.21 2.58 -10.99
N PHE A 694 -8.08 3.07 -11.87
CA PHE A 694 -7.95 4.39 -12.46
C PHE A 694 -8.40 5.46 -11.47
N ALA A 695 -7.53 6.41 -11.15
CA ALA A 695 -7.82 7.42 -10.13
C ALA A 695 -9.06 8.25 -10.45
N LEU A 696 -9.88 8.56 -9.43
CA LEU A 696 -11.05 9.41 -9.60
C LEU A 696 -10.67 10.77 -10.22
N ALA A 697 -9.59 11.39 -9.75
CA ALA A 697 -9.08 12.63 -10.32
C ALA A 697 -8.56 12.47 -11.77
N ASP A 698 -8.00 11.31 -12.13
CA ASP A 698 -7.65 11.02 -13.52
C ASP A 698 -8.92 10.89 -14.39
N ALA A 699 -9.98 10.28 -13.87
CA ALA A 699 -11.27 10.19 -14.55
C ALA A 699 -11.89 11.57 -14.81
N VAL A 700 -11.85 12.46 -13.81
CA VAL A 700 -12.28 13.87 -13.96
C VAL A 700 -11.42 14.60 -14.99
N ALA A 701 -10.10 14.39 -14.99
CA ALA A 701 -9.21 15.02 -15.98
C ALA A 701 -9.53 14.58 -17.41
N VAL A 702 -9.71 13.27 -17.66
CA VAL A 702 -10.00 12.75 -19.01
C VAL A 702 -11.45 13.01 -19.45
N ALA A 703 -12.38 13.22 -18.51
CA ALA A 703 -13.76 13.61 -18.79
C ALA A 703 -13.86 14.91 -19.60
N THR A 704 -12.86 15.79 -19.51
CA THR A 704 -12.79 17.03 -20.31
C THR A 704 -12.62 16.77 -21.81
N ALA A 705 -12.18 15.58 -22.20
CA ALA A 705 -12.02 15.18 -23.60
C ALA A 705 -13.17 14.29 -24.11
N ALA A 706 -14.26 14.10 -23.38
CA ALA A 706 -15.36 13.24 -23.79
C ALA A 706 -16.73 13.77 -23.36
N ARG A 707 -17.77 13.41 -24.13
CA ARG A 707 -19.17 13.70 -23.77
C ARG A 707 -19.76 12.68 -22.80
N ASN A 708 -19.40 11.41 -22.94
CA ASN A 708 -19.89 10.32 -22.10
C ASN A 708 -18.73 9.44 -21.65
N LEU A 709 -18.83 8.89 -20.43
CA LEU A 709 -17.86 7.95 -19.89
C LEU A 709 -18.46 6.55 -19.71
N VAL A 710 -17.67 5.54 -20.03
CA VAL A 710 -17.97 4.14 -19.70
C VAL A 710 -16.81 3.60 -18.86
N LEU A 711 -17.08 3.31 -17.59
CA LEU A 711 -16.11 2.78 -16.65
C LEU A 711 -16.15 1.25 -16.70
N LEU A 712 -15.09 0.61 -17.18
CA LEU A 712 -14.93 -0.84 -17.18
C LEU A 712 -13.82 -1.22 -16.21
N GLY A 713 -14.10 -2.08 -15.24
CA GLY A 713 -13.06 -2.47 -14.29
C GLY A 713 -13.61 -3.31 -13.15
N ASP A 714 -12.82 -3.47 -12.09
CA ASP A 714 -13.24 -4.21 -10.92
C ASP A 714 -12.55 -3.66 -9.65
N PRO A 715 -13.27 -2.94 -8.77
CA PRO A 715 -12.69 -2.41 -7.54
C PRO A 715 -12.35 -3.51 -6.52
N GLN A 716 -12.86 -4.73 -6.69
CA GLN A 716 -12.53 -5.88 -5.84
C GLN A 716 -11.21 -6.56 -6.21
N GLN A 717 -10.57 -6.15 -7.32
CA GLN A 717 -9.19 -6.50 -7.65
C GLN A 717 -8.22 -5.48 -7.03
N LEU A 718 -6.95 -5.46 -7.45
CA LEU A 718 -5.95 -4.58 -6.82
C LEU A 718 -6.45 -3.14 -6.75
N PRO A 719 -6.38 -2.49 -5.58
CA PRO A 719 -6.81 -1.11 -5.44
C PRO A 719 -5.87 -0.19 -6.22
N GLN A 720 -6.32 1.05 -6.43
CA GLN A 720 -5.45 2.11 -6.88
C GLN A 720 -4.26 2.26 -5.92
N VAL A 721 -3.07 2.40 -6.48
CA VAL A 721 -1.90 2.80 -5.71
C VAL A 721 -1.94 4.31 -5.53
N VAL A 722 -2.09 4.74 -4.27
CA VAL A 722 -2.09 6.14 -3.86
C VAL A 722 -0.78 6.41 -3.13
N GLN A 723 0.00 7.36 -3.61
CA GLN A 723 1.27 7.77 -3.02
C GLN A 723 1.10 9.01 -2.14
N GLY A 724 0.25 9.96 -2.58
CA GLY A 724 -0.02 11.21 -1.86
C GLY A 724 -1.03 11.05 -0.74
N VAL A 725 -1.03 12.00 0.19
CA VAL A 725 -2.14 12.16 1.14
C VAL A 725 -3.19 13.05 0.48
N HIS A 726 -4.45 12.63 0.52
CA HIS A 726 -5.55 13.35 -0.11
C HIS A 726 -6.74 13.52 0.85
N PRO A 727 -7.60 14.53 0.62
CA PRO A 727 -8.85 14.64 1.37
C PRO A 727 -9.75 13.40 1.18
N PRO A 728 -10.57 13.04 2.18
CA PRO A 728 -11.35 11.81 2.16
C PRO A 728 -12.18 11.63 0.87
N GLY A 729 -12.05 10.46 0.25
CA GLY A 729 -12.82 10.05 -0.93
C GLY A 729 -12.18 10.41 -2.27
N SER A 730 -11.25 11.37 -2.33
CA SER A 730 -10.55 11.72 -3.57
C SER A 730 -9.42 10.75 -3.94
N ASP A 731 -8.99 9.92 -2.98
CA ASP A 731 -8.05 8.81 -3.10
C ASP A 731 -8.68 7.52 -3.66
N ALA A 732 -10.00 7.50 -3.87
CA ALA A 732 -10.69 6.39 -4.49
C ALA A 732 -10.40 6.29 -6.00
N SER A 733 -10.51 5.07 -6.53
CA SER A 733 -10.60 4.87 -7.98
C SER A 733 -11.98 5.30 -8.50
N ALA A 734 -12.08 5.60 -9.79
CA ALA A 734 -13.32 6.04 -10.42
C ALA A 734 -14.49 5.07 -10.18
N LEU A 735 -14.25 3.77 -10.39
CA LEU A 735 -15.27 2.75 -10.18
C LEU A 735 -15.45 2.41 -8.68
N GLY A 736 -14.37 2.50 -7.88
CA GLY A 736 -14.45 2.34 -6.42
C GLY A 736 -15.30 3.41 -5.75
N HIS A 737 -15.23 4.66 -6.23
CA HIS A 737 -16.11 5.75 -5.78
C HIS A 737 -17.58 5.41 -6.02
N LEU A 738 -17.97 4.94 -7.20
CA LEU A 738 -19.37 4.57 -7.45
C LEU A 738 -19.82 3.34 -6.63
N LEU A 739 -18.91 2.41 -6.36
CA LEU A 739 -19.19 1.20 -5.59
C LEU A 739 -19.42 1.49 -4.10
N GLY A 740 -18.64 2.39 -3.50
CA GLY A 740 -18.67 2.66 -2.06
C GLY A 740 -18.31 1.42 -1.24
N ASP A 741 -19.10 1.13 -0.21
CA ASP A 741 -18.89 -0.02 0.70
C ASP A 741 -19.48 -1.34 0.17
N ALA A 742 -20.08 -1.35 -1.02
CA ALA A 742 -20.71 -2.52 -1.59
C ALA A 742 -19.68 -3.49 -2.21
N ASP A 743 -19.99 -4.79 -2.22
CA ASP A 743 -19.16 -5.78 -2.93
C ASP A 743 -19.37 -5.72 -4.46
N VAL A 744 -20.60 -5.40 -4.87
CA VAL A 744 -21.02 -5.31 -6.27
C VAL A 744 -21.70 -3.97 -6.56
N ILE A 745 -21.56 -3.49 -7.81
CA ILE A 745 -22.10 -2.19 -8.23
C ILE A 745 -23.63 -2.14 -8.01
N PRO A 746 -24.18 -1.09 -7.37
CA PRO A 746 -25.62 -0.94 -7.21
C PRO A 746 -26.35 -0.92 -8.56
N PRO A 747 -27.48 -1.65 -8.72
CA PRO A 747 -28.17 -1.78 -10.02
C PRO A 747 -28.67 -0.48 -10.64
N HIS A 748 -28.76 0.62 -9.87
CA HIS A 748 -29.15 1.93 -10.36
C HIS A 748 -27.97 2.78 -10.86
N LEU A 749 -26.73 2.38 -10.56
CA LEU A 749 -25.50 3.09 -10.96
C LEU A 749 -24.76 2.38 -12.11
N GLY A 750 -24.99 1.08 -12.31
CA GLY A 750 -24.29 0.32 -13.34
C GLY A 750 -24.66 -1.14 -13.43
N TYR A 751 -23.83 -1.90 -14.15
CA TYR A 751 -24.01 -3.33 -14.41
C TYR A 751 -22.92 -4.18 -13.79
N PHE A 752 -23.30 -5.34 -13.25
CA PHE A 752 -22.38 -6.38 -12.79
C PHE A 752 -22.34 -7.53 -13.79
N LEU A 753 -21.15 -7.88 -14.29
CA LEU A 753 -20.96 -9.04 -15.16
C LEU A 753 -20.87 -10.31 -14.32
N ALA A 754 -22.02 -10.92 -14.05
CA ALA A 754 -22.15 -12.02 -13.09
C ALA A 754 -21.55 -13.37 -13.53
N GLU A 755 -21.08 -13.53 -14.77
CA GLU A 755 -20.56 -14.80 -15.29
C GLU A 755 -19.09 -14.74 -15.68
N THR A 756 -18.27 -15.62 -15.11
CA THR A 756 -16.87 -15.81 -15.51
C THR A 756 -16.69 -16.98 -16.47
N ARG A 757 -15.91 -16.79 -17.53
CA ARG A 757 -15.49 -17.86 -18.47
C ARG A 757 -14.13 -18.45 -18.14
N ARG A 758 -13.53 -18.08 -17.00
CA ARG A 758 -12.19 -18.53 -16.57
C ARG A 758 -12.25 -19.65 -15.53
N MET A 759 -12.92 -19.39 -14.41
CA MET A 759 -12.81 -20.24 -13.22
C MET A 759 -13.79 -21.40 -13.29
N HIS A 760 -13.32 -22.62 -13.05
CA HIS A 760 -14.17 -23.77 -12.75
C HIS A 760 -15.05 -23.46 -11.51
N PRO A 761 -16.30 -23.97 -11.41
CA PRO A 761 -17.21 -23.68 -10.29
C PRO A 761 -16.60 -23.84 -8.89
N ALA A 762 -15.79 -24.88 -8.69
CA ALA A 762 -15.10 -25.15 -7.42
C ALA A 762 -14.02 -24.11 -7.06
N VAL A 763 -13.49 -23.38 -8.04
CA VAL A 763 -12.58 -22.23 -7.81
C VAL A 763 -13.38 -20.93 -7.70
N CYS A 764 -14.41 -20.78 -8.54
CA CYS A 764 -15.24 -19.57 -8.60
C CYS A 764 -16.02 -19.35 -7.31
N LYS A 765 -16.59 -20.39 -6.70
CA LYS A 765 -17.47 -20.26 -5.53
C LYS A 765 -16.75 -19.59 -4.33
N PRO A 766 -15.59 -20.07 -3.85
CA PRO A 766 -14.89 -19.39 -2.75
C PRO A 766 -14.47 -17.96 -3.08
N VAL A 767 -14.04 -17.69 -4.33
CA VAL A 767 -13.70 -16.33 -4.78
C VAL A 767 -14.94 -15.42 -4.81
N SER A 768 -16.09 -15.96 -5.23
CA SER A 768 -17.36 -15.27 -5.30
C SER A 768 -17.88 -14.90 -3.91
N GLU A 769 -17.84 -15.84 -2.97
CA GLU A 769 -18.19 -15.61 -1.57
C GLU A 769 -17.22 -14.61 -0.92
N LEU A 770 -15.92 -14.76 -1.19
CA LEU A 770 -14.91 -13.86 -0.66
C LEU A 770 -15.10 -12.44 -1.15
N SER A 771 -15.32 -12.18 -2.45
CA SER A 771 -15.17 -10.86 -3.07
C SER A 771 -16.40 -10.28 -3.78
N TYR A 772 -17.43 -11.08 -4.04
CA TYR A 772 -18.55 -10.69 -4.91
C TYR A 772 -19.92 -11.09 -4.33
N ALA A 773 -20.02 -11.19 -3.01
CA ALA A 773 -21.24 -11.57 -2.28
C ALA A 773 -21.92 -12.86 -2.79
N GLY A 774 -21.15 -13.79 -3.36
CA GLY A 774 -21.67 -15.04 -3.93
C GLY A 774 -22.36 -14.89 -5.30
N LEU A 775 -22.36 -13.69 -5.90
CA LEU A 775 -23.10 -13.40 -7.14
C LEU A 775 -22.33 -13.76 -8.42
N LEU A 776 -21.00 -13.94 -8.35
CA LEU A 776 -20.20 -14.41 -9.47
C LEU A 776 -20.36 -15.92 -9.66
N ARG A 777 -20.70 -16.34 -10.88
CA ARG A 777 -20.86 -17.75 -11.27
C ARG A 777 -20.01 -18.13 -12.48
N SER A 778 -19.67 -19.40 -12.60
CA SER A 778 -18.97 -19.94 -13.76
C SER A 778 -19.92 -20.12 -14.94
N HIS A 779 -19.49 -19.69 -16.12
CA HIS A 779 -20.09 -20.07 -17.39
C HIS A 779 -19.84 -21.57 -17.67
N GLU A 780 -20.74 -22.21 -18.42
CA GLU A 780 -20.70 -23.65 -18.72
C GLU A 780 -19.36 -24.10 -19.32
N SER A 781 -18.76 -23.29 -20.20
CA SER A 781 -17.45 -23.56 -20.80
C SER A 781 -16.33 -23.75 -19.75
N ALA A 782 -16.37 -23.01 -18.64
CA ALA A 782 -15.37 -23.12 -17.58
C ALA A 782 -15.61 -24.34 -16.66
N ALA A 783 -16.87 -24.78 -16.55
CA ALA A 783 -17.25 -25.93 -15.74
C ALA A 783 -16.73 -27.27 -16.30
N ASN A 784 -16.44 -27.32 -17.61
CA ASN A 784 -15.94 -28.52 -18.27
C ASN A 784 -14.41 -28.70 -18.14
N ARG A 785 -13.70 -27.73 -17.55
CA ARG A 785 -12.24 -27.79 -17.39
C ARG A 785 -11.84 -28.76 -16.28
N ARG A 786 -10.85 -29.59 -16.56
CA ARG A 786 -10.32 -30.55 -15.58
C ARG A 786 -8.84 -30.83 -15.78
N ILE A 787 -8.17 -31.21 -14.70
CA ILE A 787 -6.81 -31.77 -14.70
C ILE A 787 -6.94 -33.20 -14.19
N ASP A 788 -6.48 -34.18 -14.96
CA ASP A 788 -6.67 -35.60 -14.62
C ASP A 788 -6.01 -35.96 -13.28
N GLY A 789 -6.77 -36.65 -12.43
CA GLY A 789 -6.35 -37.02 -11.08
C GLY A 789 -6.27 -35.86 -10.08
N VAL A 790 -6.78 -34.67 -10.42
CA VAL A 790 -6.89 -33.52 -9.51
C VAL A 790 -8.34 -33.06 -9.46
N GLU A 791 -8.94 -33.08 -8.27
CA GLU A 791 -10.27 -32.50 -8.12
C GLU A 791 -10.18 -30.97 -8.17
N PRO A 792 -10.97 -30.28 -9.02
CA PRO A 792 -10.92 -28.82 -9.10
C PRO A 792 -11.23 -28.13 -7.77
N GLY A 793 -10.59 -26.99 -7.52
CA GLY A 793 -10.83 -26.19 -6.32
C GLY A 793 -9.63 -25.39 -5.83
N ILE A 794 -9.80 -24.82 -4.64
CA ILE A 794 -8.75 -24.10 -3.92
C ILE A 794 -8.29 -24.95 -2.75
N TYR A 795 -6.98 -25.14 -2.65
CA TYR A 795 -6.33 -25.97 -1.65
C TYR A 795 -5.41 -25.15 -0.75
N LEU A 796 -5.35 -25.53 0.52
CA LEU A 796 -4.41 -25.03 1.52
C LEU A 796 -3.28 -26.05 1.73
N ARG A 797 -2.04 -25.62 1.55
CA ARG A 797 -0.84 -26.40 1.89
C ARG A 797 -0.07 -25.68 3.00
N GLU A 798 -0.16 -26.21 4.21
CA GLU A 798 0.53 -25.64 5.36
C GLU A 798 2.00 -26.07 5.41
N VAL A 799 2.90 -25.12 5.64
CA VAL A 799 4.35 -25.37 5.77
C VAL A 799 4.84 -24.72 7.07
N ASP A 800 5.29 -25.50 8.05
CA ASP A 800 5.79 -24.94 9.31
C ASP A 800 7.18 -24.32 9.13
N HIS A 801 7.27 -22.99 9.22
CA HIS A 801 8.53 -22.26 9.26
C HIS A 801 8.47 -21.06 10.21
N ARG A 802 9.63 -20.50 10.56
CA ARG A 802 9.80 -19.41 11.53
C ARG A 802 10.69 -18.32 10.94
N HIS A 803 10.48 -17.07 11.36
CA HIS A 803 11.38 -15.92 11.10
C HIS A 803 11.57 -15.50 9.62
N ASN A 804 10.90 -16.17 8.68
CA ASN A 804 10.79 -15.74 7.28
C ASN A 804 9.83 -14.55 7.18
N ILE A 805 10.29 -13.49 6.52
CA ILE A 805 9.57 -12.20 6.38
C ILE A 805 9.29 -11.90 4.91
N THR A 806 10.34 -11.83 4.07
CA THR A 806 10.22 -11.49 2.64
C THR A 806 10.67 -12.62 1.71
N SER A 807 11.15 -13.72 2.28
CA SER A 807 11.47 -14.97 1.58
C SER A 807 11.37 -16.16 2.52
N SER A 808 10.94 -17.31 1.99
CA SER A 808 10.85 -18.60 2.65
C SER A 808 11.33 -19.68 1.69
N VAL A 809 12.43 -20.32 2.04
CA VAL A 809 13.00 -21.44 1.26
C VAL A 809 12.08 -22.65 1.37
N GLU A 810 11.52 -22.87 2.56
CA GLU A 810 10.60 -23.95 2.87
C GLU A 810 9.33 -23.88 2.01
N GLU A 811 8.76 -22.67 1.85
CA GLU A 811 7.64 -22.50 0.91
C GLU A 811 8.08 -22.62 -0.55
N ALA A 812 9.29 -22.19 -0.90
CA ALA A 812 9.80 -22.34 -2.28
C ALA A 812 10.00 -23.81 -2.65
N ASP A 813 10.49 -24.64 -1.73
CA ASP A 813 10.61 -26.08 -1.92
C ASP A 813 9.20 -26.72 -2.06
N ALA A 814 8.23 -26.29 -1.24
CA ALA A 814 6.83 -26.71 -1.39
C ALA A 814 6.20 -26.27 -2.73
N VAL A 815 6.59 -25.12 -3.28
CA VAL A 815 6.19 -24.72 -4.64
C VAL A 815 6.74 -25.70 -5.67
N VAL A 816 8.03 -26.05 -5.61
CA VAL A 816 8.65 -27.01 -6.55
C VAL A 816 7.93 -28.35 -6.51
N ASP A 817 7.70 -28.89 -5.31
CA ASP A 817 6.93 -30.13 -5.13
C ASP A 817 5.55 -30.02 -5.80
N THR A 818 4.85 -28.91 -5.58
CA THR A 818 3.51 -28.68 -6.13
C THR A 818 3.53 -28.66 -7.66
N VAL A 819 4.51 -27.96 -8.26
CA VAL A 819 4.69 -27.92 -9.72
C VAL A 819 4.98 -29.32 -10.26
N GLN A 820 5.89 -30.06 -9.61
CA GLN A 820 6.24 -31.42 -10.02
C GLN A 820 5.05 -32.39 -9.99
N GLN A 821 4.11 -32.22 -9.04
CA GLN A 821 2.89 -33.03 -8.99
C GLN A 821 1.88 -32.70 -10.11
N ILE A 822 1.94 -31.50 -10.70
CA ILE A 822 0.98 -31.01 -11.69
C ILE A 822 1.48 -31.25 -13.12
N VAL A 823 2.76 -30.98 -13.37
CA VAL A 823 3.39 -31.11 -14.69
C VAL A 823 3.32 -32.57 -15.17
N GLY A 824 2.98 -32.76 -16.45
CA GLY A 824 2.78 -34.09 -17.06
C GLY A 824 1.37 -34.65 -16.91
N ARG A 825 0.47 -34.01 -16.15
CA ARG A 825 -0.95 -34.41 -16.12
C ARG A 825 -1.70 -33.91 -17.35
N THR A 826 -2.73 -34.65 -17.77
CA THR A 826 -3.62 -34.22 -18.85
C THR A 826 -4.56 -33.11 -18.37
N TRP A 827 -4.60 -32.01 -19.10
CA TRP A 827 -5.57 -30.93 -18.94
C TRP A 827 -6.57 -30.94 -20.10
N THR A 828 -7.85 -30.77 -19.76
CA THR A 828 -8.94 -30.64 -20.73
C THR A 828 -9.57 -29.25 -20.65
N ASP A 829 -9.71 -28.56 -21.77
CA ASP A 829 -10.48 -27.32 -21.92
C ASP A 829 -11.32 -27.36 -23.19
N ASN A 830 -12.63 -27.09 -23.07
CA ASN A 830 -13.58 -27.10 -24.19
C ASN A 830 -13.51 -28.33 -25.14
N GLY A 831 -13.16 -29.50 -24.60
CA GLY A 831 -13.06 -30.75 -25.36
C GLY A 831 -11.68 -31.03 -25.98
N GLU A 832 -10.76 -30.08 -25.92
CA GLU A 832 -9.37 -30.29 -26.30
C GLU A 832 -8.56 -30.79 -25.09
N THR A 833 -7.70 -31.78 -25.32
CA THR A 833 -6.86 -32.40 -24.29
C THR A 833 -5.40 -32.29 -24.64
N ARG A 834 -4.57 -31.89 -23.68
CA ARG A 834 -3.10 -31.92 -23.81
C ARG A 834 -2.43 -32.13 -22.46
N GLU A 835 -1.17 -32.53 -22.47
CA GLU A 835 -0.36 -32.57 -21.25
C GLU A 835 -0.02 -31.15 -20.77
N LEU A 836 0.02 -30.99 -19.44
CA LEU A 836 0.48 -29.77 -18.79
C LEU A 836 2.00 -29.70 -18.78
N THR A 837 2.51 -28.54 -19.18
CA THR A 837 3.91 -28.17 -19.05
C THR A 837 4.09 -27.27 -17.82
N ASP A 838 5.32 -27.00 -17.42
CA ASP A 838 5.62 -26.04 -16.36
C ASP A 838 5.16 -24.61 -16.69
N SER A 839 5.14 -24.23 -17.97
CA SER A 839 4.60 -22.95 -18.44
C SER A 839 3.09 -22.76 -18.17
N ASP A 840 2.37 -23.86 -17.94
CA ASP A 840 0.95 -23.87 -17.57
C ASP A 840 0.72 -23.66 -16.07
N VAL A 841 1.78 -23.59 -15.28
CA VAL A 841 1.70 -23.25 -13.85
C VAL A 841 2.12 -21.80 -13.64
N LEU A 842 1.28 -21.07 -12.91
CA LEU A 842 1.54 -19.68 -12.53
C LEU A 842 1.77 -19.59 -11.02
N VAL A 843 2.96 -19.13 -10.63
CA VAL A 843 3.35 -19.01 -9.23
C VAL A 843 3.37 -17.55 -8.80
N VAL A 844 2.59 -17.23 -7.77
CA VAL A 844 2.44 -15.88 -7.23
C VAL A 844 3.07 -15.80 -5.85
N ALA A 845 3.86 -14.76 -5.60
CA ALA A 845 4.37 -14.45 -4.26
C ALA A 845 4.28 -12.94 -3.99
N PRO A 846 4.04 -12.51 -2.74
CA PRO A 846 3.88 -11.09 -2.38
C PRO A 846 5.19 -10.28 -2.52
N TYR A 847 6.35 -10.92 -2.38
CA TYR A 847 7.64 -10.23 -2.33
C TYR A 847 8.54 -10.61 -3.53
N ASN A 848 9.18 -9.61 -4.12
CA ASN A 848 10.16 -9.81 -5.20
C ASN A 848 11.33 -10.70 -4.81
N LEU A 849 11.75 -10.69 -3.53
CA LEU A 849 12.79 -11.60 -3.05
C LEU A 849 12.30 -13.06 -3.09
N GLN A 850 11.09 -13.34 -2.62
CA GLN A 850 10.51 -14.69 -2.72
C GLN A 850 10.36 -15.15 -4.16
N VAL A 851 9.88 -14.28 -5.07
CA VAL A 851 9.79 -14.59 -6.51
C VAL A 851 11.14 -15.08 -7.05
N ARG A 852 12.24 -14.42 -6.65
CA ARG A 852 13.60 -14.80 -7.06
C ARG A 852 14.03 -16.14 -6.47
N VAL A 853 13.77 -16.39 -5.19
CA VAL A 853 14.05 -17.67 -4.52
C VAL A 853 13.32 -18.83 -5.21
N ILE A 854 12.01 -18.65 -5.46
CA ILE A 854 11.17 -19.64 -6.15
C ILE A 854 11.68 -19.92 -7.56
N ARG A 855 11.97 -18.88 -8.36
CA ARG A 855 12.49 -19.06 -9.73
C ARG A 855 13.76 -19.89 -9.76
N ARG A 856 14.68 -19.63 -8.83
CA ARG A 856 15.92 -20.38 -8.71
C ARG A 856 15.64 -21.84 -8.36
N ARG A 857 14.82 -22.09 -7.34
CA ARG A 857 14.46 -23.46 -6.92
C ARG A 857 13.80 -24.26 -8.04
N LEU A 858 12.91 -23.63 -8.81
CA LEU A 858 12.28 -24.26 -9.97
C LEU A 858 13.29 -24.54 -11.09
N ALA A 859 14.19 -23.60 -11.39
CA ALA A 859 15.24 -23.81 -12.38
C ALA A 859 16.20 -24.95 -11.98
N ASP A 860 16.60 -25.00 -10.70
CA ASP A 860 17.44 -26.08 -10.14
C ASP A 860 16.74 -27.46 -10.26
N ALA A 861 15.41 -27.48 -10.26
CA ALA A 861 14.57 -28.67 -10.44
C ALA A 861 14.17 -28.96 -11.89
N GLY A 862 14.57 -28.13 -12.86
CA GLY A 862 14.29 -28.31 -14.29
C GLY A 862 12.93 -27.77 -14.77
N PHE A 863 12.35 -26.78 -14.08
CA PHE A 863 11.06 -26.15 -14.40
C PHE A 863 11.20 -24.65 -14.71
N ASP A 864 12.19 -24.27 -15.51
CA ASP A 864 12.52 -22.88 -15.86
C ASP A 864 11.45 -22.15 -16.68
N GLY A 865 10.53 -22.88 -17.32
CA GLY A 865 9.38 -22.35 -18.05
C GLY A 865 8.24 -21.87 -17.14
N THR A 866 8.27 -22.19 -15.84
CA THR A 866 7.23 -21.78 -14.87
C THR A 866 7.10 -20.25 -14.79
N ARG A 867 5.87 -19.74 -14.88
CA ARG A 867 5.61 -18.29 -14.77
C ARG A 867 5.57 -17.86 -13.31
N VAL A 868 6.65 -17.27 -12.80
CA VAL A 868 6.75 -16.78 -11.40
C VAL A 868 6.78 -15.26 -11.33
N GLY A 869 6.06 -14.64 -10.38
CA GLY A 869 5.97 -13.19 -10.27
C GLY A 869 5.12 -12.72 -9.09
N THR A 870 5.05 -11.39 -8.90
CA THR A 870 4.15 -10.79 -7.91
C THR A 870 2.73 -10.72 -8.42
N VAL A 871 1.78 -10.55 -7.51
CA VAL A 871 0.33 -10.40 -7.81
C VAL A 871 0.11 -9.32 -8.89
N ASP A 872 0.80 -8.19 -8.74
CA ASP A 872 0.70 -7.01 -9.62
C ASP A 872 1.17 -7.31 -11.06
N ARG A 873 2.14 -8.21 -11.26
CA ARG A 873 2.67 -8.57 -12.59
C ARG A 873 1.71 -9.48 -13.38
N PHE A 874 0.82 -10.20 -12.70
CA PHE A 874 -0.06 -11.19 -13.31
C PHE A 874 -1.50 -10.72 -13.49
N GLN A 875 -1.75 -9.42 -13.35
CA GLN A 875 -3.05 -8.86 -13.74
C GLN A 875 -3.36 -9.17 -15.21
N GLY A 876 -4.63 -9.49 -15.48
CA GLY A 876 -5.10 -9.97 -16.78
C GLY A 876 -4.73 -11.42 -17.13
N GLN A 877 -3.65 -12.00 -16.59
CA GLN A 877 -3.20 -13.35 -16.94
C GLN A 877 -4.05 -14.45 -16.29
N GLU A 878 -3.90 -15.69 -16.77
CA GLU A 878 -4.54 -16.89 -16.26
C GLU A 878 -3.71 -18.15 -16.55
N ALA A 879 -4.01 -19.23 -15.83
CA ALA A 879 -3.32 -20.51 -15.94
C ALA A 879 -4.24 -21.68 -15.51
N PRO A 880 -4.07 -22.89 -16.07
CA PRO A 880 -4.73 -24.10 -15.57
C PRO A 880 -4.57 -24.30 -14.07
N ALA A 881 -3.34 -24.10 -13.57
CA ALA A 881 -2.99 -24.21 -12.16
C ALA A 881 -2.24 -22.97 -11.64
N VAL A 882 -2.59 -22.54 -10.43
CA VAL A 882 -1.94 -21.43 -9.73
C VAL A 882 -1.42 -21.89 -8.38
N VAL A 883 -0.20 -21.49 -8.05
CA VAL A 883 0.39 -21.69 -6.72
C VAL A 883 0.69 -20.34 -6.11
N MET A 884 0.17 -20.07 -4.92
CA MET A 884 0.41 -18.83 -4.18
C MET A 884 1.25 -19.14 -2.95
N SER A 885 2.42 -18.50 -2.82
CA SER A 885 3.25 -18.55 -1.60
C SER A 885 2.97 -17.30 -0.76
N MET A 886 2.59 -17.47 0.50
CA MET A 886 2.37 -16.35 1.43
C MET A 886 3.67 -15.80 2.01
N THR A 887 4.77 -16.56 1.92
CA THR A 887 6.15 -16.21 2.28
C THR A 887 6.40 -16.01 3.77
N SER A 888 5.59 -15.19 4.43
CA SER A 888 5.81 -14.76 5.80
C SER A 888 5.42 -15.85 6.79
N SER A 889 6.27 -16.07 7.78
CA SER A 889 6.01 -17.06 8.84
C SER A 889 4.89 -16.62 9.78
N SER A 890 4.78 -15.31 9.99
CA SER A 890 3.87 -14.68 10.94
C SER A 890 3.53 -13.28 10.46
N THR A 891 2.47 -12.69 11.03
CA THR A 891 2.11 -11.29 10.77
C THR A 891 2.97 -10.29 11.53
N VAL A 892 3.81 -10.79 12.42
CA VAL A 892 4.79 -10.03 13.16
C VAL A 892 5.93 -9.63 12.22
N ASP A 893 6.29 -8.34 12.22
CA ASP A 893 7.40 -7.75 11.47
C ASP A 893 7.20 -7.74 9.94
N LEU A 894 5.94 -7.69 9.47
CA LEU A 894 5.63 -7.48 8.05
C LEU A 894 6.07 -6.07 7.62
N PRO A 895 6.99 -5.93 6.64
CA PRO A 895 7.56 -4.63 6.26
C PRO A 895 6.54 -3.67 5.64
N ARG A 896 5.45 -4.21 5.09
CA ARG A 896 4.35 -3.45 4.47
C ARG A 896 3.03 -3.57 5.23
N GLY A 897 3.07 -4.06 6.48
CA GLY A 897 1.89 -4.26 7.31
C GLY A 897 1.02 -5.45 6.88
N LEU A 898 -0.04 -5.67 7.67
CA LEU A 898 -1.04 -6.72 7.46
C LEU A 898 -1.88 -6.47 6.20
N ASP A 899 -2.23 -5.21 5.96
CA ASP A 899 -3.09 -4.77 4.86
C ASP A 899 -2.49 -5.07 3.49
N PHE A 900 -1.15 -5.17 3.40
CA PHE A 900 -0.48 -5.60 2.18
C PHE A 900 -0.59 -7.10 1.93
N LEU A 901 -0.34 -7.94 2.94
CA LEU A 901 -0.24 -9.40 2.74
C LEU A 901 -1.62 -10.09 2.76
N LEU A 902 -2.50 -9.68 3.67
CA LEU A 902 -3.82 -10.28 3.87
C LEU A 902 -4.94 -9.51 3.14
N SER A 903 -4.58 -8.61 2.21
CA SER A 903 -5.54 -7.88 1.39
C SER A 903 -6.49 -8.85 0.67
N ARG A 904 -7.79 -8.71 0.92
CA ARG A 904 -8.87 -9.38 0.18
C ARG A 904 -8.69 -9.22 -1.33
N ASN A 905 -8.37 -8.02 -1.78
CA ASN A 905 -8.16 -7.69 -3.19
C ASN A 905 -6.99 -8.47 -3.82
N ARG A 906 -5.86 -8.60 -3.11
CA ARG A 906 -4.69 -9.36 -3.59
C ARG A 906 -4.95 -10.86 -3.60
N LEU A 907 -5.61 -11.38 -2.57
CA LEU A 907 -6.02 -12.79 -2.52
C LEU A 907 -6.99 -13.12 -3.65
N ASN A 908 -8.01 -12.29 -3.88
CA ASN A 908 -8.91 -12.41 -5.01
C ASN A 908 -8.15 -12.43 -6.34
N VAL A 909 -7.24 -11.47 -6.55
CA VAL A 909 -6.44 -11.39 -7.78
C VAL A 909 -5.56 -12.61 -7.98
N ALA A 910 -4.93 -13.14 -6.93
CA ALA A 910 -4.05 -14.30 -7.02
C ALA A 910 -4.84 -15.59 -7.33
N LEU A 911 -5.88 -15.87 -6.53
CA LEU A 911 -6.67 -17.11 -6.64
C LEU A 911 -7.49 -17.16 -7.93
N SER A 912 -8.04 -16.03 -8.38
CA SER A 912 -8.84 -15.93 -9.61
C SER A 912 -8.02 -16.00 -10.91
N ARG A 913 -6.70 -16.22 -10.85
CA ARG A 913 -5.89 -16.58 -12.03
C ARG A 913 -6.03 -18.05 -12.40
N ALA A 914 -6.49 -18.89 -11.48
CA ALA A 914 -6.65 -20.32 -11.71
C ALA A 914 -7.89 -20.59 -12.57
N GLN A 915 -7.73 -21.45 -13.57
CA GLN A 915 -8.86 -22.00 -14.31
C GLN A 915 -9.41 -23.26 -13.60
N VAL A 916 -8.56 -24.14 -13.06
CA VAL A 916 -8.98 -25.41 -12.45
C VAL A 916 -8.49 -25.58 -11.00
N LEU A 917 -7.23 -25.26 -10.74
CA LEU A 917 -6.57 -25.51 -9.45
C LEU A 917 -5.90 -24.26 -8.92
N ALA A 918 -6.17 -23.90 -7.66
CA ALA A 918 -5.37 -22.93 -6.91
C ALA A 918 -4.84 -23.60 -5.63
N VAL A 919 -3.54 -23.43 -5.35
CA VAL A 919 -2.90 -23.92 -4.11
C VAL A 919 -2.32 -22.73 -3.36
N MET A 920 -2.81 -22.47 -2.16
CA MET A 920 -2.27 -21.46 -1.24
C MET A 920 -1.33 -22.15 -0.25
N ILE A 921 -0.06 -21.77 -0.30
CA ILE A 921 1.00 -22.23 0.61
C ILE A 921 1.21 -21.16 1.66
N CYS A 922 1.09 -21.52 2.94
CA CYS A 922 1.35 -20.59 4.04
C CYS A 922 1.84 -21.28 5.31
N SER A 923 2.49 -20.52 6.18
CA SER A 923 2.74 -20.93 7.55
C SER A 923 1.43 -20.95 8.35
N PRO A 924 1.15 -22.01 9.14
CA PRO A 924 0.02 -22.03 10.08
C PRO A 924 0.02 -20.83 11.04
N ARG A 925 1.23 -20.35 11.41
CA ARG A 925 1.40 -19.22 12.33
C ARG A 925 1.08 -17.87 11.70
N LEU A 926 0.95 -17.80 10.38
CA LEU A 926 0.50 -16.58 9.70
C LEU A 926 -0.95 -16.24 10.07
N LEU A 927 -1.75 -17.27 10.38
CA LEU A 927 -3.14 -17.13 10.79
C LEU A 927 -3.30 -16.90 12.31
N ASP A 928 -2.19 -16.90 13.07
CA ASP A 928 -2.15 -16.69 14.53
C ASP A 928 -1.89 -15.21 14.91
N ALA A 929 -2.34 -14.29 14.06
CA ALA A 929 -1.89 -12.91 13.97
C ALA A 929 -1.98 -12.09 15.26
N ASP A 930 -0.98 -11.22 15.47
CA ASP A 930 -1.03 -10.11 16.44
C ASP A 930 -1.94 -9.01 15.89
N VAL A 931 -3.16 -8.89 16.42
CA VAL A 931 -4.18 -7.95 15.91
C VAL A 931 -4.44 -6.85 16.94
N ARG A 932 -4.43 -5.59 16.49
CA ARG A 932 -4.51 -4.42 17.39
C ARG A 932 -5.65 -3.45 17.10
N GLY A 933 -6.34 -3.65 15.99
CA GLY A 933 -7.45 -2.79 15.57
C GLY A 933 -8.47 -3.56 14.74
N VAL A 934 -9.64 -2.96 14.58
CA VAL A 934 -10.79 -3.58 13.90
C VAL A 934 -10.50 -3.91 12.44
N GLU A 935 -9.81 -3.04 11.72
CA GLU A 935 -9.44 -3.29 10.31
C GLU A 935 -8.51 -4.50 10.17
N GLN A 936 -7.51 -4.62 11.03
CA GLN A 936 -6.63 -5.79 11.07
C GLN A 936 -7.41 -7.06 11.43
N MET A 937 -8.39 -6.98 12.35
CA MET A 937 -9.28 -8.12 12.66
C MET A 937 -10.04 -8.56 11.41
N ARG A 938 -10.58 -7.61 10.64
CA ARG A 938 -11.34 -7.89 9.42
C ARG A 938 -10.48 -8.61 8.37
N LEU A 939 -9.24 -8.19 8.17
CA LEU A 939 -8.30 -8.84 7.25
C LEU A 939 -7.95 -10.27 7.66
N VAL A 940 -7.65 -10.46 8.95
CA VAL A 940 -7.29 -11.78 9.49
C VAL A 940 -8.51 -12.69 9.48
N ALA A 941 -9.69 -12.21 9.90
CA ALA A 941 -10.93 -12.96 9.87
C ALA A 941 -11.32 -13.38 8.45
N GLY A 942 -11.20 -12.47 7.46
CA GLY A 942 -11.44 -12.80 6.05
C GLY A 942 -10.49 -13.87 5.52
N THR A 943 -9.20 -13.81 5.90
CA THR A 943 -8.23 -14.85 5.51
C THR A 943 -8.52 -16.18 6.19
N ILE A 944 -8.86 -16.19 7.49
CA ILE A 944 -9.24 -17.41 8.20
C ILE A 944 -10.46 -18.04 7.55
N GLY A 945 -11.53 -17.26 7.34
CA GLY A 945 -12.75 -17.74 6.70
C GLY A 945 -12.52 -18.31 5.30
N LEU A 946 -11.61 -17.71 4.53
CA LEU A 946 -11.18 -18.28 3.25
C LEU A 946 -10.48 -19.62 3.43
N THR A 947 -9.48 -19.70 4.32
CA THR A 947 -8.67 -20.92 4.54
C THR A 947 -9.46 -22.08 5.13
N GLU A 948 -10.42 -21.82 6.02
CA GLU A 948 -11.28 -22.85 6.62
C GLU A 948 -12.20 -23.51 5.58
N ASN A 949 -12.51 -22.79 4.49
CA ASN A 949 -13.29 -23.30 3.36
C ASN A 949 -12.42 -23.92 2.26
N MET A 950 -11.09 -23.90 2.37
CA MET A 950 -10.20 -24.56 1.44
C MET A 950 -10.06 -26.05 1.76
N LYS A 951 -9.83 -26.87 0.72
CA LYS A 951 -9.47 -28.28 0.91
C LYS A 951 -8.01 -28.38 1.37
N ILE A 952 -7.68 -29.35 2.22
CA ILE A 952 -6.28 -29.62 2.54
C ILE A 952 -5.59 -30.21 1.31
N TYR A 953 -4.41 -29.70 0.99
CA TYR A 953 -3.61 -30.20 -0.11
C TYR A 953 -3.26 -31.69 0.12
N PRO A 954 -3.63 -32.59 -0.81
CA PRO A 954 -3.64 -34.03 -0.54
C PRO A 954 -2.32 -34.76 -0.79
N TRP A 955 -1.27 -34.07 -1.25
CA TRP A 955 0.01 -34.68 -1.68
C TRP A 955 1.20 -34.19 -0.87
#